data_AF-A0A3A0D1T1-F1
#
_entry.id   AF-A0A3A0D1T1-F1
#
_cell.length_a   1.000
_cell.length_b   1.000
_cell.length_c   1.000
_cell.angle_alpha   90.00
_cell.angle_beta   90.00
_cell.angle_gamma   90.00
#
_symmetry.space_group_name_H-M   'P 1'
#
loop_
_entity.id
_entity.type
_entity.pdbx_description
1 polymer ?
#
loop_
_entity_poly.entity_id
_entity_poly.type
_entity_poly.pdbx_seq_one_letter_code
_entity_poly.pdbx_strand_id
1 'polypeptide(L)'
;MTIDAADPSPDPGDGIRIFDVTDPTFGADSPLVTLKGLTLRGGDPLDGFGGAIRSAARLDVRQCTFIDNEAALSGGAIYATAQLDVVDSKFQGNATSGLGGALYLNLLDESATITRSELSSNRSAADGGAVHGFLMRSDLAVVDSAFSDNAAAGGGGAVQAHLSDRSSLDVDDCTFTINRSEADGGALAVRLDDSSFVLNRSVVHGNRSEGDGGGVFAKTVAPGVNPFPTPRAITIAKSVISGNTAQSRGGGVYSYNTTATEGLIEDSRITGNVVPQDSQSAFRNGGGVYAYVVSPHTGENKPTFTIARSTIDNNQADHEGGGVFVCSKDSGNVVFLQSTISGNQTLDPVTGAGGGLFIAHVDNPVASVDAYLRNTTVTQNISPSGGGLATANLDRVRVRIANSIVSANFDRVGPGQAPSNVAGRLDAANTKFNLVGSGSTILALDGSPGTLDSTNLLHNNAPQLTPLSDFGGPTPTHALQFGSPAIDAGSNALATHPLTGEALAADQRGPGFTRPFDVAAVNHPGRGPVDIGAYEVNLPKVISVVVDGSASAHEPYDFSTALHEGEPVVGGGNQLRTIPVGRADRIAVRFSEDVPNVSSGSLTLRALTTGALQTLAQSGGFAYDPLAHAATWKFSAPFPADQLLITLADTVTSSWGDALDGEWVNP
;
A
#
# COMPACT_ATOMS: atom_id res chain seq x y z
N MET A 1 -34.07 17.84 21.61
CA MET A 1 -34.33 19.01 22.49
C MET A 1 -33.06 19.86 22.51
N THR A 2 -33.17 21.19 22.45
CA THR A 2 -32.01 22.08 22.52
C THR A 2 -31.85 22.63 23.93
N ILE A 3 -30.63 22.60 24.44
CA ILE A 3 -30.21 23.25 25.68
C ILE A 3 -29.11 24.24 25.32
N ASP A 4 -29.39 25.51 25.53
CA ASP A 4 -28.55 26.64 25.13
C ASP A 4 -28.07 27.33 26.42
N ALA A 5 -26.76 27.31 26.66
CA ALA A 5 -26.15 27.93 27.83
C ALA A 5 -26.03 29.45 27.74
N ALA A 6 -26.43 30.06 26.60
CA ALA A 6 -26.47 31.50 26.36
C ALA A 6 -25.21 32.22 26.86
N ASP A 7 -24.16 32.16 26.07
CA ASP A 7 -22.96 32.95 26.28
C ASP A 7 -23.25 34.45 26.00
N PRO A 8 -23.20 35.35 27.00
CA PRO A 8 -23.51 36.76 26.83
C PRO A 8 -22.37 37.56 26.17
N SER A 9 -21.19 36.96 25.96
CA SER A 9 -19.96 37.65 25.55
C SER A 9 -19.13 36.75 24.62
N PRO A 10 -18.17 37.30 23.85
CA PRO A 10 -17.26 36.49 23.02
C PRO A 10 -15.97 36.09 23.77
N ASP A 11 -15.83 36.45 25.06
CA ASP A 11 -14.63 36.19 25.84
C ASP A 11 -14.73 34.82 26.55
N PRO A 12 -13.81 33.86 26.31
CA PRO A 12 -13.89 32.54 26.92
C PRO A 12 -13.83 32.57 28.46
N GLY A 13 -14.64 31.71 29.06
CA GLY A 13 -14.76 31.48 30.47
C GLY A 13 -15.68 32.47 31.18
N ASP A 14 -16.73 32.98 30.56
CA ASP A 14 -17.69 33.88 31.24
C ASP A 14 -19.17 33.40 31.23
N GLY A 15 -19.44 32.30 30.52
CA GLY A 15 -20.72 31.60 30.49
C GLY A 15 -20.90 30.49 31.53
N ILE A 16 -21.80 29.54 31.23
CA ILE A 16 -22.14 28.39 32.09
C ILE A 16 -21.91 27.05 31.38
N ARG A 17 -21.55 26.03 32.17
CA ARG A 17 -21.57 24.62 31.72
C ARG A 17 -23.01 24.10 31.69
N ILE A 18 -23.32 23.22 30.75
CA ILE A 18 -24.66 22.61 30.65
C ILE A 18 -24.82 21.43 31.62
N PHE A 19 -23.87 20.49 31.63
CA PHE A 19 -23.92 19.32 32.51
C PHE A 19 -22.61 19.07 33.26
N ASP A 20 -22.74 18.71 34.53
CA ASP A 20 -21.66 18.22 35.36
C ASP A 20 -21.97 16.78 35.79
N VAL A 21 -21.27 15.82 35.18
CA VAL A 21 -21.47 14.39 35.37
C VAL A 21 -20.36 13.89 36.29
N THR A 22 -20.65 13.69 37.58
CA THR A 22 -19.65 13.32 38.57
C THR A 22 -19.97 12.00 39.24
N ASP A 23 -18.92 11.26 39.57
CA ASP A 23 -18.99 10.13 40.48
C ASP A 23 -18.08 10.39 41.69
N PRO A 24 -18.60 10.44 42.92
CA PRO A 24 -17.77 10.53 44.11
C PRO A 24 -17.07 9.20 44.47
N THR A 25 -17.38 8.08 43.82
CA THR A 25 -16.93 6.74 44.25
C THR A 25 -15.75 6.14 43.47
N PHE A 26 -15.42 6.61 42.26
CA PHE A 26 -14.27 6.22 41.40
C PHE A 26 -14.11 4.70 41.15
N GLY A 27 -14.21 4.27 39.89
CA GLY A 27 -13.87 2.90 39.43
C GLY A 27 -14.98 2.22 38.63
N ALA A 28 -14.88 0.89 38.45
CA ALA A 28 -15.77 0.09 37.59
C ALA A 28 -17.27 0.14 37.96
N ASP A 29 -17.61 0.60 39.17
CA ASP A 29 -18.97 0.79 39.65
C ASP A 29 -19.51 2.22 39.39
N SER A 30 -18.76 3.07 38.68
CA SER A 30 -19.18 4.43 38.34
C SER A 30 -20.53 4.41 37.60
N PRO A 31 -21.50 5.26 37.98
CA PRO A 31 -22.80 5.31 37.33
C PRO A 31 -22.66 5.69 35.85
N LEU A 32 -23.40 4.99 34.99
CA LEU A 32 -23.53 5.33 33.58
C LEU A 32 -24.59 6.41 33.39
N VAL A 33 -24.19 7.54 32.82
CA VAL A 33 -25.11 8.59 32.36
C VAL A 33 -25.27 8.49 30.85
N THR A 34 -26.52 8.35 30.39
CA THR A 34 -26.83 8.35 28.95
C THR A 34 -27.53 9.64 28.54
N LEU A 35 -26.96 10.33 27.56
CA LEU A 35 -27.57 11.48 26.88
C LEU A 35 -27.98 11.07 25.46
N LYS A 36 -29.23 11.35 25.09
CA LYS A 36 -29.75 10.96 23.78
C LYS A 36 -30.61 12.05 23.11
N GLY A 37 -30.34 12.35 21.83
CA GLY A 37 -31.20 13.24 21.03
C GLY A 37 -31.17 14.71 21.45
N LEU A 38 -30.07 15.15 22.08
CA LEU A 38 -29.92 16.50 22.61
C LEU A 38 -29.04 17.35 21.69
N THR A 39 -29.38 18.64 21.59
CA THR A 39 -28.50 19.67 21.03
C THR A 39 -28.00 20.53 22.18
N LEU A 40 -26.70 20.56 22.41
CA LEU A 40 -26.03 21.27 23.50
C LEU A 40 -25.14 22.35 22.89
N ARG A 41 -25.36 23.61 23.25
CA ARG A 41 -24.65 24.74 22.63
C ARG A 41 -24.34 25.89 23.56
N GLY A 42 -23.31 26.66 23.22
CA GLY A 42 -22.92 27.89 23.90
C GLY A 42 -22.46 27.69 25.33
N GLY A 43 -22.03 26.48 25.70
CA GLY A 43 -21.45 26.23 27.01
C GLY A 43 -20.04 26.80 27.08
N ASP A 44 -19.75 27.60 28.12
CA ASP A 44 -18.47 28.30 28.29
C ASP A 44 -18.16 28.56 29.79
N PRO A 45 -17.71 27.56 30.57
CA PRO A 45 -17.56 27.72 32.01
C PRO A 45 -16.28 28.46 32.42
N LEU A 46 -16.40 29.26 33.48
CA LEU A 46 -15.29 29.96 34.16
C LEU A 46 -14.11 29.08 34.59
N ASP A 47 -14.35 27.82 34.96
CA ASP A 47 -13.28 26.91 35.40
C ASP A 47 -12.50 26.29 34.22
N GLY A 48 -12.96 26.51 32.97
CA GLY A 48 -12.26 26.21 31.73
C GLY A 48 -12.30 24.75 31.26
N PHE A 49 -13.07 23.86 31.88
CA PHE A 49 -13.11 22.43 31.49
C PHE A 49 -14.46 22.01 30.93
N GLY A 50 -14.52 21.49 29.71
CA GLY A 50 -15.76 20.89 29.20
C GLY A 50 -16.86 21.94 29.00
N GLY A 51 -16.87 22.62 27.85
CA GLY A 51 -17.79 23.72 27.59
C GLY A 51 -19.24 23.33 27.83
N ALA A 52 -19.69 22.27 27.16
CA ALA A 52 -21.01 21.69 27.41
C ALA A 52 -21.01 20.75 28.63
N ILE A 53 -20.02 19.85 28.72
CA ILE A 53 -20.02 18.74 29.68
C ILE A 53 -18.64 18.54 30.30
N ARG A 54 -18.62 18.45 31.63
CA ARG A 54 -17.51 17.86 32.38
C ARG A 54 -17.95 16.51 32.93
N SER A 55 -17.23 15.44 32.58
CA SER A 55 -17.55 14.08 32.96
C SER A 55 -16.42 13.41 33.72
N ALA A 56 -16.69 13.08 34.98
CA ALA A 56 -15.87 12.22 35.84
C ALA A 56 -16.58 10.89 36.17
N ALA A 57 -17.71 10.59 35.51
CA ALA A 57 -18.36 9.29 35.51
C ALA A 57 -18.51 8.78 34.07
N ARG A 58 -18.95 7.52 33.92
CA ARG A 58 -19.14 6.89 32.62
C ARG A 58 -20.24 7.63 31.84
N LEU A 59 -19.92 8.08 30.64
CA LEU A 59 -20.81 8.89 29.81
C LEU A 59 -21.06 8.24 28.46
N ASP A 60 -22.34 8.16 28.10
CA ASP A 60 -22.80 7.57 26.86
C ASP A 60 -23.64 8.60 26.08
N VAL A 61 -23.10 9.07 24.97
CA VAL A 61 -23.61 10.17 24.15
C VAL A 61 -24.11 9.59 22.83
N ARG A 62 -25.43 9.60 22.62
CA ARG A 62 -26.04 9.04 21.41
C ARG A 62 -26.91 10.04 20.67
N GLN A 63 -26.72 10.17 19.35
CA GLN A 63 -27.59 11.03 18.54
C GLN A 63 -27.64 12.47 19.06
N CYS A 64 -26.53 12.96 19.61
CA CYS A 64 -26.43 14.28 20.20
C CYS A 64 -25.66 15.22 19.26
N THR A 65 -25.83 16.51 19.47
CA THR A 65 -25.19 17.56 18.69
C THR A 65 -24.61 18.61 19.62
N PHE A 66 -23.30 18.83 19.53
CA PHE A 66 -22.55 19.82 20.30
C PHE A 66 -22.10 20.92 19.36
N ILE A 67 -22.64 22.13 19.54
CA ILE A 67 -22.40 23.26 18.63
C ILE A 67 -21.85 24.44 19.41
N ASP A 68 -20.75 25.01 18.92
CA ASP A 68 -20.20 26.28 19.41
C ASP A 68 -20.09 26.30 20.95
N ASN A 69 -19.57 25.23 21.53
CA ASN A 69 -19.21 25.20 22.94
C ASN A 69 -17.72 25.56 23.08
N GLU A 70 -17.41 26.32 24.11
CA GLU A 70 -16.08 26.87 24.34
C GLU A 70 -15.58 26.49 25.74
N ALA A 71 -14.26 26.35 25.88
CA ALA A 71 -13.63 26.13 27.16
C ALA A 71 -12.26 26.79 27.19
N ALA A 72 -11.98 27.60 28.23
CA ALA A 72 -10.70 28.28 28.35
C ALA A 72 -9.48 27.35 28.52
N LEU A 73 -9.65 26.10 28.99
CA LEU A 73 -8.54 25.17 29.25
C LEU A 73 -8.60 23.87 28.43
N SER A 74 -9.69 23.10 28.45
CA SER A 74 -9.72 21.81 27.72
C SER A 74 -11.12 21.31 27.46
N GLY A 75 -11.29 20.65 26.30
CA GLY A 75 -12.54 20.01 25.89
C GLY A 75 -13.61 21.05 25.59
N GLY A 76 -13.55 21.69 24.43
CA GLY A 76 -14.51 22.74 24.07
C GLY A 76 -15.97 22.28 24.18
N ALA A 77 -16.26 21.00 23.87
CA ALA A 77 -17.56 20.39 24.16
C ALA A 77 -17.54 19.54 25.44
N ILE A 78 -16.66 18.52 25.49
CA ILE A 78 -16.63 17.53 26.56
C ILE A 78 -15.21 17.39 27.11
N TYR A 79 -15.12 17.46 28.43
CA TYR A 79 -13.94 17.06 29.19
C TYR A 79 -14.26 15.76 29.93
N ALA A 80 -13.58 14.65 29.60
CA ALA A 80 -13.83 13.34 30.18
C ALA A 80 -12.60 12.74 30.86
N THR A 81 -12.77 12.27 32.10
CA THR A 81 -11.74 11.54 32.89
C THR A 81 -12.15 10.11 33.23
N ALA A 82 -13.26 9.64 32.68
CA ALA A 82 -13.80 8.29 32.81
C ALA A 82 -14.30 7.84 31.44
N GLN A 83 -14.78 6.59 31.33
CA GLN A 83 -15.27 6.03 30.07
C GLN A 83 -16.20 6.99 29.31
N LEU A 84 -15.95 7.16 28.00
CA LEU A 84 -16.79 7.95 27.11
C LEU A 84 -17.15 7.14 25.85
N ASP A 85 -18.44 6.91 25.64
CA ASP A 85 -18.95 6.32 24.41
C ASP A 85 -19.73 7.37 23.61
N VAL A 86 -19.26 7.68 22.41
CA VAL A 86 -19.89 8.63 21.48
C VAL A 86 -20.39 7.88 20.26
N VAL A 87 -21.69 7.94 20.00
CA VAL A 87 -22.34 7.23 18.90
C VAL A 87 -23.30 8.15 18.15
N ASP A 88 -23.31 8.10 16.82
CA ASP A 88 -24.29 8.85 16.01
C ASP A 88 -24.32 10.36 16.27
N SER A 89 -23.21 10.95 16.71
CA SER A 89 -23.21 12.30 17.27
C SER A 89 -22.40 13.28 16.42
N LYS A 90 -22.66 14.57 16.63
CA LYS A 90 -22.02 15.66 15.90
C LYS A 90 -21.36 16.65 16.85
N PHE A 91 -20.11 17.02 16.57
CA PHE A 91 -19.36 18.07 17.26
C PHE A 91 -18.93 19.11 16.24
N GLN A 92 -19.57 20.27 16.27
CA GLN A 92 -19.35 21.33 15.29
C GLN A 92 -18.93 22.64 15.96
N GLY A 93 -17.86 23.25 15.48
CA GLY A 93 -17.52 24.62 15.88
C GLY A 93 -17.07 24.77 17.33
N ASN A 94 -16.79 23.68 18.04
CA ASN A 94 -16.38 23.74 19.45
C ASN A 94 -14.92 24.21 19.53
N ALA A 95 -14.59 24.98 20.57
CA ALA A 95 -13.30 25.65 20.66
C ALA A 95 -12.68 25.56 22.05
N THR A 96 -11.34 25.59 22.11
CA THR A 96 -10.62 25.78 23.36
C THR A 96 -9.31 26.54 23.17
N SER A 97 -8.90 27.28 24.19
CA SER A 97 -7.55 27.86 24.28
C SER A 97 -6.48 26.88 24.77
N GLY A 98 -6.85 25.68 25.22
CA GLY A 98 -5.89 24.61 25.54
C GLY A 98 -6.08 23.39 24.65
N LEU A 99 -6.44 22.24 25.21
CA LEU A 99 -6.38 20.94 24.52
C LEU A 99 -7.76 20.37 24.17
N GLY A 100 -7.90 19.82 22.96
CA GLY A 100 -9.12 19.14 22.52
C GLY A 100 -10.26 20.10 22.18
N GLY A 101 -10.33 20.56 20.93
CA GLY A 101 -11.33 21.56 20.51
C GLY A 101 -12.78 21.11 20.72
N ALA A 102 -13.07 19.82 20.57
CA ALA A 102 -14.34 19.22 20.97
C ALA A 102 -14.20 18.36 22.22
N LEU A 103 -13.32 17.36 22.16
CA LEU A 103 -13.18 16.33 23.18
C LEU A 103 -11.79 16.37 23.79
N TYR A 104 -11.75 16.44 25.12
CA TYR A 104 -10.54 16.17 25.88
C TYR A 104 -10.73 14.90 26.71
N LEU A 105 -9.85 13.93 26.51
CA LEU A 105 -9.86 12.63 27.18
C LEU A 105 -8.59 12.53 28.02
N ASN A 106 -8.74 12.40 29.34
CA ASN A 106 -7.63 12.12 30.25
C ASN A 106 -7.96 10.84 31.01
N LEU A 107 -7.63 9.71 30.39
CA LEU A 107 -8.09 8.38 30.77
C LEU A 107 -6.96 7.57 31.38
N LEU A 108 -7.26 6.96 32.52
CA LEU A 108 -6.37 6.07 33.25
C LEU A 108 -7.17 4.81 33.60
N ASP A 109 -6.78 3.66 33.04
CA ASP A 109 -7.51 2.40 33.16
C ASP A 109 -8.98 2.48 32.66
N GLU A 110 -9.23 3.36 31.70
CA GLU A 110 -10.56 3.65 31.13
C GLU A 110 -10.47 3.66 29.59
N SER A 111 -11.60 3.61 28.88
CA SER A 111 -11.59 3.61 27.41
C SER A 111 -12.58 4.61 26.83
N ALA A 112 -12.32 5.05 25.60
CA ALA A 112 -13.26 5.87 24.85
C ALA A 112 -13.55 5.28 23.47
N THR A 113 -14.78 5.48 23.01
CA THR A 113 -15.20 5.11 21.67
C THR A 113 -15.86 6.29 20.97
N ILE A 114 -15.54 6.47 19.69
CA ILE A 114 -16.21 7.40 18.79
C ILE A 114 -16.67 6.60 17.58
N THR A 115 -17.97 6.49 17.37
CA THR A 115 -18.54 5.64 16.31
C THR A 115 -19.59 6.40 15.53
N ARG A 116 -19.54 6.33 14.19
CA ARG A 116 -20.58 6.90 13.31
C ARG A 116 -20.88 8.36 13.62
N SER A 117 -19.83 9.13 13.87
CA SER A 117 -19.92 10.50 14.36
C SER A 117 -19.15 11.48 13.47
N GLU A 118 -19.59 12.73 13.47
CA GLU A 118 -18.99 13.82 12.70
C GLU A 118 -18.36 14.85 13.64
N LEU A 119 -17.09 15.15 13.45
CA LEU A 119 -16.36 16.18 14.18
C LEU A 119 -15.82 17.20 13.17
N SER A 120 -16.46 18.37 13.12
CA SER A 120 -16.17 19.37 12.09
C SER A 120 -15.93 20.78 12.63
N SER A 121 -14.98 21.49 12.01
CA SER A 121 -14.67 22.89 12.32
C SER A 121 -14.36 23.16 13.81
N ASN A 122 -13.86 22.16 14.54
CA ASN A 122 -13.45 22.33 15.93
C ASN A 122 -12.02 22.90 16.00
N ARG A 123 -11.74 23.71 17.02
CA ARG A 123 -10.48 24.47 17.12
C ARG A 123 -9.82 24.34 18.48
N SER A 124 -8.51 24.14 18.48
CA SER A 124 -7.66 24.09 19.66
C SER A 124 -6.48 25.05 19.50
N ALA A 125 -6.22 25.91 20.49
CA ALA A 125 -5.01 26.74 20.50
C ALA A 125 -3.77 25.99 21.03
N ALA A 126 -3.91 24.72 21.41
CA ALA A 126 -2.81 23.78 21.57
C ALA A 126 -3.07 22.55 20.68
N ASP A 127 -2.95 21.33 21.22
CA ASP A 127 -3.07 20.10 20.43
C ASP A 127 -4.52 19.58 20.31
N GLY A 128 -4.77 18.77 19.28
CA GLY A 128 -6.02 18.05 19.08
C GLY A 128 -7.17 18.97 18.68
N GLY A 129 -7.24 19.36 17.41
CA GLY A 129 -8.23 20.33 16.94
C GLY A 129 -9.67 19.88 17.17
N ALA A 130 -9.95 18.58 17.09
CA ALA A 130 -11.20 17.99 17.58
C ALA A 130 -10.99 17.20 18.88
N VAL A 131 -10.03 16.27 18.90
CA VAL A 131 -9.86 15.33 20.00
C VAL A 131 -8.42 15.40 20.51
N HIS A 132 -8.27 15.55 21.82
CA HIS A 132 -7.01 15.32 22.50
C HIS A 132 -7.17 14.17 23.50
N GLY A 133 -6.33 13.15 23.37
CA GLY A 133 -6.29 11.99 24.27
C GLY A 133 -4.97 11.88 25.00
N PHE A 134 -5.03 11.90 26.34
CA PHE A 134 -3.96 11.44 27.23
C PHE A 134 -4.41 10.09 27.81
N LEU A 135 -3.84 9.01 27.31
CA LEU A 135 -4.30 7.64 27.54
C LEU A 135 -3.19 6.83 28.20
N MET A 136 -3.47 6.31 29.40
CA MET A 136 -2.57 5.45 30.16
C MET A 136 -3.28 4.16 30.52
N ARG A 137 -2.75 3.00 30.07
CA ARG A 137 -3.47 1.71 30.12
C ARG A 137 -4.92 1.81 29.61
N SER A 138 -5.11 2.59 28.57
CA SER A 138 -6.41 3.07 28.09
C SER A 138 -6.49 3.01 26.58
N ASP A 139 -7.68 2.80 26.02
CA ASP A 139 -7.87 2.65 24.57
C ASP A 139 -8.81 3.71 24.02
N LEU A 140 -8.49 4.25 22.85
CA LEU A 140 -9.39 5.08 22.04
C LEU A 140 -9.66 4.38 20.71
N ALA A 141 -10.91 3.98 20.49
CA ALA A 141 -11.38 3.45 19.22
C ALA A 141 -12.20 4.52 18.47
N VAL A 142 -11.85 4.77 17.22
CA VAL A 142 -12.54 5.71 16.32
C VAL A 142 -12.97 4.93 15.08
N VAL A 143 -14.27 4.74 14.90
CA VAL A 143 -14.83 3.82 13.90
C VAL A 143 -15.89 4.51 13.05
N ASP A 144 -15.83 4.33 11.73
CA ASP A 144 -16.86 4.80 10.79
C ASP A 144 -17.21 6.29 11.01
N SER A 145 -16.19 7.13 11.21
CA SER A 145 -16.37 8.52 11.65
C SER A 145 -15.63 9.50 10.75
N ALA A 146 -16.12 10.75 10.72
CA ALA A 146 -15.60 11.81 9.85
C ALA A 146 -15.05 12.99 10.66
N PHE A 147 -13.84 13.43 10.30
CA PHE A 147 -13.15 14.58 10.88
C PHE A 147 -12.79 15.55 9.77
N SER A 148 -13.43 16.72 9.75
CA SER A 148 -13.21 17.69 8.68
C SER A 148 -13.00 19.11 9.17
N ASP A 149 -12.06 19.83 8.56
CA ASP A 149 -11.83 21.26 8.85
C ASP A 149 -11.51 21.56 10.33
N ASN A 150 -10.96 20.58 11.06
CA ASN A 150 -10.52 20.82 12.43
C ASN A 150 -9.11 21.45 12.42
N ALA A 151 -8.85 22.33 13.38
CA ALA A 151 -7.60 23.08 13.45
C ALA A 151 -6.96 23.07 14.84
N ALA A 152 -5.64 22.85 14.88
CA ALA A 152 -4.81 22.91 16.07
C ALA A 152 -3.61 23.84 15.84
N ALA A 153 -3.25 24.68 16.82
CA ALA A 153 -1.96 25.38 16.80
C ALA A 153 -0.80 24.49 17.27
N GLY A 154 -1.12 23.43 18.03
CA GLY A 154 -0.23 22.31 18.33
C GLY A 154 -0.38 21.19 17.30
N GLY A 155 -0.09 19.96 17.72
CA GLY A 155 -0.16 18.76 16.89
C GLY A 155 -1.59 18.19 16.76
N GLY A 156 -1.80 17.42 15.69
CA GLY A 156 -3.04 16.68 15.47
C GLY A 156 -4.20 17.59 15.13
N GLY A 157 -4.24 18.06 13.87
CA GLY A 157 -5.28 19.00 13.42
C GLY A 157 -6.70 18.46 13.66
N ALA A 158 -6.90 17.14 13.60
CA ALA A 158 -8.10 16.48 14.10
C ALA A 158 -7.87 15.82 15.46
N VAL A 159 -6.93 14.87 15.53
CA VAL A 159 -6.72 14.03 16.72
C VAL A 159 -5.26 14.08 17.14
N GLN A 160 -5.02 14.47 18.39
CA GLN A 160 -3.76 14.25 19.09
C GLN A 160 -3.96 13.12 20.11
N ALA A 161 -3.08 12.13 20.10
CA ALA A 161 -3.06 11.06 21.09
C ALA A 161 -1.67 10.91 21.72
N HIS A 162 -1.64 10.87 23.04
CA HIS A 162 -0.50 10.52 23.88
C HIS A 162 -0.82 9.19 24.55
N LEU A 163 -0.13 8.15 24.12
CA LEU A 163 -0.40 6.78 24.54
C LEU A 163 0.74 6.29 25.42
N SER A 164 0.43 5.80 26.62
CA SER A 164 1.39 5.21 27.57
C SER A 164 0.89 3.89 28.15
N ASP A 165 1.81 3.02 28.57
CA ASP A 165 1.53 1.78 29.30
C ASP A 165 0.49 0.85 28.63
N ARG A 166 0.78 0.37 27.41
CA ARG A 166 -0.10 -0.52 26.61
C ARG A 166 -1.42 0.11 26.17
N SER A 167 -1.44 1.42 26.01
CA SER A 167 -2.59 2.10 25.42
C SER A 167 -2.64 1.88 23.91
N SER A 168 -3.80 2.13 23.31
CA SER A 168 -3.96 2.08 21.87
C SER A 168 -4.84 3.20 21.31
N LEU A 169 -4.52 3.58 20.07
CA LEU A 169 -5.42 4.30 19.18
C LEU A 169 -5.72 3.39 17.98
N ASP A 170 -6.98 3.00 17.83
CA ASP A 170 -7.48 2.24 16.69
C ASP A 170 -8.43 3.12 15.88
N VAL A 171 -8.05 3.39 14.62
CA VAL A 171 -8.81 4.21 13.68
C VAL A 171 -9.20 3.35 12.50
N ASP A 172 -10.50 3.07 12.37
CA ASP A 172 -11.01 2.11 11.41
C ASP A 172 -12.18 2.69 10.60
N ASP A 173 -12.14 2.57 9.28
CA ASP A 173 -13.19 3.06 8.38
C ASP A 173 -13.50 4.56 8.51
N CYS A 174 -12.48 5.37 8.81
CA CYS A 174 -12.64 6.80 9.08
C CYS A 174 -12.19 7.67 7.92
N THR A 175 -12.71 8.91 7.88
CA THR A 175 -12.30 9.94 6.93
C THR A 175 -11.77 11.17 7.64
N PHE A 176 -10.56 11.62 7.29
CA PHE A 176 -9.93 12.84 7.78
C PHE A 176 -9.66 13.78 6.61
N THR A 177 -10.40 14.88 6.53
CA THR A 177 -10.32 15.81 5.39
C THR A 177 -10.03 17.25 5.81
N ILE A 178 -9.02 17.85 5.17
CA ILE A 178 -8.79 19.31 5.27
C ILE A 178 -8.58 19.76 6.73
N ASN A 179 -8.00 18.90 7.57
CA ASN A 179 -7.61 19.27 8.93
C ASN A 179 -6.24 19.96 8.90
N ARG A 180 -6.01 20.87 9.84
CA ARG A 180 -4.79 21.70 9.89
C ARG A 180 -4.12 21.68 11.25
N SER A 181 -2.81 21.52 11.23
CA SER A 181 -1.91 21.64 12.39
C SER A 181 -0.84 22.69 12.10
N GLU A 182 -0.57 23.58 13.05
CA GLU A 182 0.61 24.47 12.98
C GLU A 182 1.90 23.80 13.52
N ALA A 183 1.78 22.58 14.07
CA ALA A 183 2.91 21.73 14.42
C ALA A 183 2.86 20.44 13.59
N ASP A 184 2.88 19.25 14.21
CA ASP A 184 2.93 17.96 13.52
C ASP A 184 1.54 17.35 13.28
N GLY A 185 1.41 16.48 12.27
CA GLY A 185 0.19 15.68 12.04
C GLY A 185 -1.01 16.51 11.62
N GLY A 186 -1.14 16.78 10.31
CA GLY A 186 -2.23 17.64 9.81
C GLY A 186 -3.62 17.07 10.14
N ALA A 187 -3.79 15.75 10.14
CA ALA A 187 -4.97 15.10 10.72
C ALA A 187 -4.66 14.44 12.06
N LEU A 188 -3.73 13.48 12.05
CA LEU A 188 -3.44 12.62 13.19
C LEU A 188 -2.03 12.86 13.68
N ALA A 189 -1.87 13.12 14.97
CA ALA A 189 -0.57 13.15 15.64
C ALA A 189 -0.58 12.20 16.83
N VAL A 190 0.26 11.18 16.78
CA VAL A 190 0.31 10.09 17.76
C VAL A 190 1.69 9.99 18.37
N ARG A 191 1.75 10.08 19.69
CA ARG A 191 2.97 9.86 20.48
C ARG A 191 2.80 8.58 21.27
N LEU A 192 3.69 7.62 21.03
CA LEU A 192 3.61 6.29 21.61
C LEU A 192 4.75 6.06 22.59
N ASP A 193 4.41 5.87 23.86
CA ASP A 193 5.25 5.22 24.84
C ASP A 193 4.61 3.87 25.14
N ASP A 194 5.34 2.78 24.96
CA ASP A 194 4.78 1.48 25.35
C ASP A 194 3.37 1.23 24.75
N SER A 195 3.05 1.69 23.54
CA SER A 195 1.66 1.68 23.00
C SER A 195 1.58 1.37 21.49
N SER A 196 0.37 1.15 20.96
CA SER A 196 0.14 0.86 19.53
C SER A 196 -0.78 1.87 18.83
N PHE A 197 -0.57 2.05 17.53
CA PHE A 197 -1.43 2.86 16.67
C PHE A 197 -1.76 2.08 15.39
N VAL A 198 -3.05 2.00 15.08
CA VAL A 198 -3.57 1.37 13.88
C VAL A 198 -4.46 2.38 13.13
N LEU A 199 -4.16 2.56 11.85
CA LEU A 199 -5.02 3.25 10.88
C LEU A 199 -5.41 2.24 9.81
N ASN A 200 -6.67 1.83 9.81
CA ASN A 200 -7.18 0.77 8.95
C ASN A 200 -8.36 1.25 8.10
N ARG A 201 -8.43 0.79 6.85
CA ARG A 201 -9.57 1.04 5.93
C ARG A 201 -10.00 2.51 5.85
N SER A 202 -9.07 3.44 6.04
CA SER A 202 -9.39 4.85 6.27
C SER A 202 -8.84 5.75 5.15
N VAL A 203 -9.42 6.94 5.04
CA VAL A 203 -8.99 7.97 4.08
C VAL A 203 -8.47 9.19 4.84
N VAL A 204 -7.22 9.57 4.56
CA VAL A 204 -6.59 10.80 5.09
C VAL A 204 -6.26 11.69 3.90
N HIS A 205 -7.08 12.71 3.67
CA HIS A 205 -7.05 13.51 2.44
C HIS A 205 -6.95 15.02 2.66
N GLY A 206 -6.03 15.67 1.95
CA GLY A 206 -5.98 17.14 1.88
C GLY A 206 -5.66 17.84 3.19
N ASN A 207 -5.05 17.14 4.15
CA ASN A 207 -4.69 17.70 5.46
C ASN A 207 -3.34 18.44 5.37
N ARG A 208 -3.12 19.41 6.27
CA ARG A 208 -1.94 20.26 6.26
C ARG A 208 -1.27 20.34 7.63
N SER A 209 0.05 20.15 7.63
CA SER A 209 0.94 20.31 8.77
C SER A 209 1.99 21.38 8.44
N GLU A 210 2.19 22.37 9.32
CA GLU A 210 3.35 23.28 9.22
C GLU A 210 4.65 22.65 9.78
N GLY A 211 4.56 21.45 10.36
CA GLY A 211 5.68 20.61 10.81
C GLY A 211 5.82 19.34 9.97
N ASP A 212 5.95 18.19 10.63
CA ASP A 212 6.08 16.86 10.02
C ASP A 212 4.70 16.17 9.86
N GLY A 213 4.57 15.22 8.93
CA GLY A 213 3.39 14.36 8.78
C GLY A 213 2.15 15.11 8.31
N GLY A 214 2.05 15.41 7.01
CA GLY A 214 0.96 16.25 6.48
C GLY A 214 -0.42 15.64 6.70
N GLY A 215 -0.52 14.31 6.62
CA GLY A 215 -1.70 13.56 7.07
C GLY A 215 -1.49 12.99 8.47
N VAL A 216 -0.48 12.13 8.59
CA VAL A 216 -0.23 11.31 9.79
C VAL A 216 1.18 11.57 10.32
N PHE A 217 1.28 11.88 11.61
CA PHE A 217 2.50 11.88 12.37
C PHE A 217 2.42 10.81 13.45
N ALA A 218 3.33 9.84 13.43
CA ALA A 218 3.42 8.81 14.46
C ALA A 218 4.85 8.72 14.96
N LYS A 219 5.03 8.90 16.27
CA LYS A 219 6.35 8.90 16.88
C LYS A 219 6.37 8.08 18.16
N THR A 220 7.26 7.10 18.20
CA THR A 220 7.60 6.43 19.43
C THR A 220 8.59 7.28 20.24
N VAL A 221 8.40 7.33 21.56
CA VAL A 221 9.40 7.87 22.46
C VAL A 221 10.40 6.78 22.83
N ALA A 222 11.66 7.15 23.07
CA ALA A 222 12.69 6.18 23.42
C ALA A 222 12.33 5.49 24.75
N PRO A 223 12.35 4.14 24.83
CA PRO A 223 11.90 3.44 26.01
C PRO A 223 12.80 3.77 27.20
N GLY A 224 12.19 4.24 28.29
CA GLY A 224 12.71 3.90 29.61
C GLY A 224 12.53 2.39 29.76
N VAL A 225 13.61 1.62 29.68
CA VAL A 225 13.73 0.16 29.96
C VAL A 225 12.37 -0.57 30.06
N ASN A 226 11.76 -0.93 28.93
CA ASN A 226 10.51 -1.68 28.92
C ASN A 226 10.79 -3.19 29.09
N PRO A 227 10.23 -3.87 30.12
CA PRO A 227 10.43 -5.29 30.38
C PRO A 227 9.48 -6.25 29.62
N PHE A 228 8.64 -5.77 28.68
CA PHE A 228 7.65 -6.61 27.99
C PHE A 228 8.02 -6.95 26.52
N PRO A 229 7.89 -8.23 26.10
CA PRO A 229 8.48 -8.74 24.85
C PRO A 229 7.61 -8.70 23.57
N THR A 230 6.40 -8.12 23.57
CA THR A 230 5.60 -8.04 22.32
C THR A 230 5.95 -6.78 21.53
N PRO A 231 6.26 -6.88 20.21
CA PRO A 231 6.50 -5.71 19.40
C PRO A 231 5.23 -4.86 19.33
N ARG A 232 5.42 -3.54 19.43
CA ARG A 232 4.36 -2.56 19.29
C ARG A 232 4.41 -1.97 17.90
N ALA A 233 3.26 -1.56 17.38
CA ALA A 233 3.17 -1.25 15.96
C ALA A 233 2.65 0.16 15.69
N ILE A 234 3.25 0.77 14.67
CA ILE A 234 2.62 1.83 13.88
C ILE A 234 2.15 1.14 12.61
N THR A 235 0.86 0.87 12.50
CA THR A 235 0.28 0.15 11.36
C THR A 235 -0.65 1.04 10.57
N ILE A 236 -0.40 1.15 9.27
CA ILE A 236 -1.31 1.75 8.30
C ILE A 236 -1.69 0.64 7.31
N ALA A 237 -2.94 0.22 7.33
CA ALA A 237 -3.43 -0.90 6.54
C ALA A 237 -4.64 -0.51 5.70
N LYS A 238 -4.72 -1.00 4.46
CA LYS A 238 -5.91 -0.89 3.60
C LYS A 238 -6.43 0.55 3.45
N SER A 239 -5.54 1.53 3.54
CA SER A 239 -5.89 2.94 3.69
C SER A 239 -5.38 3.77 2.53
N VAL A 240 -6.02 4.92 2.32
CA VAL A 240 -5.63 5.90 1.28
C VAL A 240 -5.18 7.19 1.95
N ILE A 241 -3.91 7.55 1.78
CA ILE A 241 -3.33 8.79 2.30
C ILE A 241 -2.99 9.66 1.11
N SER A 242 -3.76 10.73 0.88
CA SER A 242 -3.70 11.47 -0.38
C SER A 242 -3.75 12.99 -0.27
N GLY A 243 -3.01 13.69 -1.14
CA GLY A 243 -3.10 15.14 -1.25
C GLY A 243 -2.73 15.91 0.02
N ASN A 244 -2.06 15.28 0.99
CA ASN A 244 -1.68 15.94 2.22
C ASN A 244 -0.38 16.74 2.02
N THR A 245 -0.20 17.79 2.83
CA THR A 245 0.96 18.67 2.75
C THR A 245 1.64 18.81 4.10
N ALA A 246 2.94 18.54 4.16
CA ALA A 246 3.79 18.88 5.31
C ALA A 246 4.79 19.96 4.88
N GLN A 247 5.06 20.94 5.73
CA GLN A 247 6.15 21.88 5.45
C GLN A 247 7.52 21.26 5.73
N SER A 248 7.65 20.28 6.62
CA SER A 248 8.96 19.69 6.93
C SER A 248 9.13 18.32 6.28
N ARG A 249 8.69 17.22 6.90
CA ARG A 249 8.94 15.87 6.38
C ARG A 249 7.66 15.05 6.33
N GLY A 250 7.62 14.06 5.43
CA GLY A 250 6.52 13.11 5.39
C GLY A 250 5.23 13.80 4.96
N GLY A 251 5.15 14.26 3.70
CA GLY A 251 3.99 14.99 3.19
C GLY A 251 2.69 14.22 3.43
N GLY A 252 2.71 12.89 3.31
CA GLY A 252 1.62 12.01 3.76
C GLY A 252 1.83 11.53 5.19
N VAL A 253 2.90 10.75 5.40
CA VAL A 253 3.18 10.03 6.65
C VAL A 253 4.57 10.37 7.17
N TYR A 254 4.64 10.73 8.44
CA TYR A 254 5.86 10.71 9.22
C TYR A 254 5.81 9.58 10.25
N SER A 255 6.80 8.69 10.21
CA SER A 255 6.91 7.55 11.12
C SER A 255 8.28 7.57 11.79
N TYR A 256 8.30 7.60 13.13
CA TYR A 256 9.52 7.49 13.93
C TYR A 256 9.43 6.23 14.79
N ASN A 257 10.30 5.27 14.49
CA ASN A 257 10.30 3.92 15.03
C ASN A 257 11.56 3.72 15.89
N THR A 258 11.38 3.39 17.17
CA THR A 258 12.45 3.05 18.13
C THR A 258 12.48 1.54 18.42
N THR A 259 13.47 1.07 19.19
CA THR A 259 13.58 -0.35 19.59
C THR A 259 12.24 -0.94 20.06
N ALA A 260 11.92 -2.14 19.59
CA ALA A 260 10.67 -2.88 19.81
C ALA A 260 9.42 -2.34 19.08
N THR A 261 9.58 -1.38 18.16
CA THR A 261 8.49 -0.96 17.28
C THR A 261 8.65 -1.53 15.87
N GLU A 262 7.56 -2.10 15.34
CA GLU A 262 7.40 -2.46 13.93
C GLU A 262 6.54 -1.40 13.24
N GLY A 263 7.13 -0.68 12.29
CA GLY A 263 6.38 0.19 11.41
C GLY A 263 5.92 -0.60 10.19
N LEU A 264 4.61 -0.62 9.92
CA LEU A 264 4.02 -1.36 8.80
C LEU A 264 3.07 -0.46 8.01
N ILE A 265 3.32 -0.36 6.72
CA ILE A 265 2.35 0.15 5.74
C ILE A 265 2.01 -1.03 4.83
N GLU A 266 0.76 -1.48 4.84
CA GLU A 266 0.34 -2.61 4.01
C GLU A 266 -0.98 -2.39 3.28
N ASP A 267 -1.10 -3.00 2.10
CA ASP A 267 -2.33 -2.97 1.30
C ASP A 267 -2.87 -1.54 1.10
N SER A 268 -2.00 -0.52 1.10
CA SER A 268 -2.36 0.89 1.21
C SER A 268 -1.85 1.71 0.04
N ARG A 269 -2.55 2.80 -0.28
CA ARG A 269 -2.14 3.75 -1.30
C ARG A 269 -1.75 5.10 -0.69
N ILE A 270 -0.54 5.55 -0.94
CA ILE A 270 -0.04 6.86 -0.51
C ILE A 270 0.24 7.69 -1.75
N THR A 271 -0.62 8.66 -2.04
CA THR A 271 -0.64 9.32 -3.35
C THR A 271 -0.74 10.85 -3.33
N GLY A 272 0.04 11.54 -4.16
CA GLY A 272 -0.14 12.97 -4.37
C GLY A 272 0.16 13.83 -3.14
N ASN A 273 0.90 13.31 -2.16
CA ASN A 273 1.29 14.07 -0.98
C ASN A 273 2.56 14.88 -1.25
N VAL A 274 2.70 16.02 -0.56
CA VAL A 274 3.69 17.03 -0.93
C VAL A 274 4.45 17.57 0.28
N VAL A 275 5.77 17.68 0.12
CA VAL A 275 6.61 18.62 0.87
C VAL A 275 7.09 19.70 -0.11
N PRO A 276 6.61 20.94 0.00
CA PRO A 276 6.76 21.93 -1.06
C PRO A 276 8.08 22.70 -1.00
N GLN A 277 8.43 23.34 -2.11
CA GLN A 277 9.64 24.16 -2.31
C GLN A 277 9.68 25.45 -1.47
N ASP A 278 8.52 26.01 -1.15
CA ASP A 278 8.40 27.27 -0.39
C ASP A 278 8.53 27.07 1.13
N SER A 279 8.74 25.82 1.56
CA SER A 279 8.99 25.49 2.95
C SER A 279 10.23 26.17 3.53
N GLN A 280 10.10 26.66 4.76
CA GLN A 280 11.18 27.24 5.54
C GLN A 280 12.01 26.21 6.32
N SER A 281 11.60 24.93 6.34
CA SER A 281 12.32 23.85 7.04
C SER A 281 13.63 23.54 6.33
N ALA A 282 14.72 23.27 7.06
CA ALA A 282 15.96 22.77 6.46
C ALA A 282 15.89 21.29 6.04
N PHE A 283 14.81 20.59 6.42
CA PHE A 283 14.63 19.18 6.15
C PHE A 283 13.31 19.00 5.40
N ARG A 284 13.38 18.79 4.08
CA ARG A 284 12.23 18.84 3.16
C ARG A 284 12.10 17.54 2.36
N ASN A 285 11.88 16.45 3.10
CA ASN A 285 12.13 15.07 2.63
C ASN A 285 10.91 14.17 2.80
N GLY A 286 10.78 13.14 1.96
CA GLY A 286 9.73 12.14 2.08
C GLY A 286 8.37 12.68 1.69
N GLY A 287 8.11 12.86 0.40
CA GLY A 287 6.86 13.46 -0.07
C GLY A 287 5.65 12.62 0.31
N GLY A 288 5.73 11.30 0.08
CA GLY A 288 4.74 10.34 0.55
C GLY A 288 4.99 9.95 1.99
N VAL A 289 6.17 9.36 2.25
CA VAL A 289 6.54 8.79 3.54
C VAL A 289 7.92 9.26 3.96
N TYR A 290 8.03 9.67 5.21
CA TYR A 290 9.30 9.82 5.92
C TYR A 290 9.36 8.80 7.07
N ALA A 291 10.33 7.89 7.03
CA ALA A 291 10.55 6.91 8.09
C ALA A 291 11.91 7.14 8.76
N TYR A 292 11.89 7.37 10.06
CA TYR A 292 13.07 7.36 10.92
C TYR A 292 13.09 6.05 11.71
N VAL A 293 14.14 5.26 11.56
CA VAL A 293 14.27 3.94 12.20
C VAL A 293 15.48 3.99 13.12
N VAL A 294 15.35 3.70 14.42
CA VAL A 294 16.45 3.92 15.40
C VAL A 294 16.48 2.82 16.46
N SER A 295 17.67 2.27 16.73
CA SER A 295 17.91 1.35 17.84
C SER A 295 19.07 1.81 18.72
N PRO A 296 18.84 2.21 19.99
CA PRO A 296 19.92 2.38 20.96
C PRO A 296 20.79 1.13 21.22
N HIS A 297 20.42 -0.05 20.71
CA HIS A 297 21.13 -1.31 20.97
C HIS A 297 21.78 -1.89 19.70
N THR A 298 23.07 -2.22 19.80
CA THR A 298 23.80 -3.07 18.84
C THR A 298 23.46 -4.54 19.12
N GLY A 299 22.39 -5.09 18.51
CA GLY A 299 21.95 -6.47 18.76
C GLY A 299 20.75 -6.94 17.92
N GLU A 300 20.32 -8.20 18.12
CA GLU A 300 19.42 -9.01 17.27
C GLU A 300 18.02 -8.43 17.01
N ASN A 301 17.53 -7.49 17.83
CA ASN A 301 16.20 -6.89 17.68
C ASN A 301 16.25 -5.51 17.00
N LYS A 302 16.64 -5.48 15.72
CA LYS A 302 16.61 -4.26 14.91
C LYS A 302 15.15 -3.83 14.68
N PRO A 303 14.78 -2.55 14.90
CA PRO A 303 13.49 -2.04 14.48
C PRO A 303 13.34 -2.22 12.97
N THR A 304 12.12 -2.56 12.55
CA THR A 304 11.81 -2.86 11.16
C THR A 304 10.73 -1.89 10.68
N PHE A 305 10.95 -1.31 9.50
CA PHE A 305 9.95 -0.55 8.77
C PHE A 305 9.64 -1.26 7.45
N THR A 306 8.40 -1.69 7.26
CA THR A 306 7.95 -2.47 6.11
C THR A 306 6.88 -1.72 5.33
N ILE A 307 7.05 -1.66 4.00
CA ILE A 307 5.98 -1.34 3.06
C ILE A 307 5.68 -2.62 2.26
N ALA A 308 4.47 -3.15 2.38
CA ALA A 308 4.06 -4.41 1.76
C ALA A 308 2.79 -4.24 0.92
N ARG A 309 2.74 -4.86 -0.28
CA ARG A 309 1.52 -4.89 -1.13
C ARG A 309 0.85 -3.52 -1.31
N SER A 310 1.66 -2.48 -1.38
CA SER A 310 1.21 -1.08 -1.33
C SER A 310 1.66 -0.31 -2.55
N THR A 311 0.97 0.80 -2.81
CA THR A 311 1.29 1.71 -3.91
C THR A 311 1.66 3.08 -3.38
N ILE A 312 2.88 3.52 -3.66
CA ILE A 312 3.37 4.85 -3.31
C ILE A 312 3.53 5.62 -4.63
N ASP A 313 2.62 6.54 -4.93
CA ASP A 313 2.58 7.18 -6.25
C ASP A 313 2.38 8.69 -6.26
N ASN A 314 2.94 9.37 -7.26
CA ASN A 314 2.71 10.80 -7.50
C ASN A 314 3.04 11.73 -6.31
N ASN A 315 3.86 11.30 -5.36
CA ASN A 315 4.25 12.13 -4.23
C ASN A 315 5.46 13.00 -4.58
N GLN A 316 5.57 14.15 -3.92
CA GLN A 316 6.58 15.16 -4.22
C GLN A 316 7.29 15.63 -2.94
N ALA A 317 8.62 15.66 -2.97
CA ALA A 317 9.43 16.26 -1.91
C ALA A 317 10.36 17.31 -2.50
N ASP A 318 10.68 18.37 -1.77
CA ASP A 318 11.64 19.34 -2.27
C ASP A 318 13.04 18.72 -2.45
N HIS A 319 13.58 18.05 -1.43
CA HIS A 319 14.93 17.51 -1.47
C HIS A 319 14.99 16.01 -1.79
N GLU A 320 14.90 15.15 -0.78
CA GLU A 320 15.14 13.71 -0.98
C GLU A 320 13.90 12.85 -0.72
N GLY A 321 13.79 11.75 -1.46
CA GLY A 321 12.72 10.77 -1.26
C GLY A 321 11.37 11.34 -1.67
N GLY A 322 11.17 11.61 -2.96
CA GLY A 322 9.87 12.09 -3.47
C GLY A 322 8.71 11.19 -3.03
N GLY A 323 8.89 9.87 -3.16
CA GLY A 323 7.99 8.86 -2.65
C GLY A 323 8.26 8.56 -1.19
N VAL A 324 9.40 7.91 -0.93
CA VAL A 324 9.79 7.46 0.41
C VAL A 324 11.21 7.92 0.73
N PHE A 325 11.34 8.57 1.88
CA PHE A 325 12.62 8.82 2.52
C PHE A 325 12.73 7.91 3.74
N VAL A 326 13.79 7.13 3.83
CA VAL A 326 14.12 6.38 5.05
C VAL A 326 15.49 6.77 5.54
N CYS A 327 15.62 7.03 6.83
CA CYS A 327 16.93 7.06 7.44
C CYS A 327 16.97 6.48 8.84
N SER A 328 18.18 6.11 9.25
CA SER A 328 18.48 5.60 10.57
C SER A 328 19.74 6.23 11.12
N LYS A 329 19.80 6.45 12.43
CA LYS A 329 21.05 6.75 13.15
C LYS A 329 21.75 5.51 13.66
N ASP A 330 21.04 4.39 13.73
CA ASP A 330 21.51 3.14 14.31
C ASP A 330 21.22 1.93 13.39
N SER A 331 21.26 0.72 13.91
CA SER A 331 20.91 -0.46 13.12
C SER A 331 19.39 -0.59 12.95
N GLY A 332 18.93 -0.79 11.71
CA GLY A 332 17.51 -0.93 11.38
C GLY A 332 17.29 -1.71 10.09
N ASN A 333 16.14 -2.37 9.98
CA ASN A 333 15.71 -3.05 8.75
C ASN A 333 14.65 -2.23 8.03
N VAL A 334 14.74 -2.19 6.70
CA VAL A 334 13.75 -1.57 5.83
C VAL A 334 13.35 -2.57 4.77
N VAL A 335 12.06 -2.87 4.63
CA VAL A 335 11.57 -3.88 3.69
C VAL A 335 10.52 -3.26 2.78
N PHE A 336 10.78 -3.30 1.47
CA PHE A 336 9.79 -3.05 0.43
C PHE A 336 9.47 -4.40 -0.21
N LEU A 337 8.22 -4.83 -0.05
CA LEU A 337 7.78 -6.16 -0.45
C LEU A 337 6.56 -6.04 -1.34
N GLN A 338 6.60 -6.61 -2.55
CA GLN A 338 5.40 -6.72 -3.40
C GLN A 338 4.71 -5.39 -3.63
N SER A 339 5.49 -4.32 -3.75
CA SER A 339 4.97 -2.96 -3.77
C SER A 339 5.28 -2.26 -5.07
N THR A 340 4.46 -1.27 -5.41
CA THR A 340 4.66 -0.40 -6.57
C THR A 340 5.00 1.01 -6.11
N ILE A 341 6.13 1.54 -6.55
CA ILE A 341 6.59 2.90 -6.25
C ILE A 341 6.76 3.63 -7.59
N SER A 342 5.81 4.52 -7.91
CA SER A 342 5.71 5.06 -9.27
C SER A 342 5.36 6.53 -9.36
N GLY A 343 5.94 7.26 -10.31
CA GLY A 343 5.56 8.65 -10.57
C GLY A 343 5.93 9.64 -9.45
N ASN A 344 6.76 9.26 -8.48
CA ASN A 344 7.15 10.17 -7.40
C ASN A 344 8.34 11.04 -7.83
N GLN A 345 8.45 12.25 -7.26
CA GLN A 345 9.39 13.25 -7.75
C GLN A 345 10.08 14.05 -6.64
N THR A 346 11.35 14.39 -6.83
CA THR A 346 12.02 15.49 -6.11
C THR A 346 11.84 16.81 -6.86
N LEU A 347 11.58 17.91 -6.15
CA LEU A 347 11.34 19.21 -6.77
C LEU A 347 12.64 20.00 -6.99
N ASP A 348 13.67 19.82 -6.14
CA ASP A 348 14.99 20.41 -6.34
C ASP A 348 15.65 19.80 -7.60
N PRO A 349 15.86 20.60 -8.66
CA PRO A 349 16.37 20.10 -9.93
C PRO A 349 17.90 19.94 -9.96
N VAL A 350 18.60 20.29 -8.88
CA VAL A 350 20.06 20.28 -8.79
C VAL A 350 20.54 19.23 -7.78
N THR A 351 19.98 19.25 -6.57
CA THR A 351 20.46 18.42 -5.46
C THR A 351 19.51 17.30 -5.05
N GLY A 352 18.31 17.27 -5.65
CA GLY A 352 17.32 16.23 -5.40
C GLY A 352 17.88 14.82 -5.61
N ALA A 353 17.50 13.91 -4.72
CA ALA A 353 17.94 12.52 -4.76
C ALA A 353 16.81 11.55 -4.38
N GLY A 354 16.68 10.44 -5.12
CA GLY A 354 15.71 9.39 -4.79
C GLY A 354 14.28 9.83 -5.06
N GLY A 355 13.91 9.97 -6.34
CA GLY A 355 12.53 10.34 -6.72
C GLY A 355 11.51 9.37 -6.14
N GLY A 356 11.77 8.07 -6.30
CA GLY A 356 10.99 6.99 -5.67
C GLY A 356 11.43 6.75 -4.24
N LEU A 357 12.68 6.34 -4.06
CA LEU A 357 13.25 5.92 -2.80
C LEU A 357 14.56 6.65 -2.50
N PHE A 358 14.69 7.16 -1.28
CA PHE A 358 15.96 7.61 -0.72
C PHE A 358 16.25 6.90 0.59
N ILE A 359 17.40 6.24 0.68
CA ILE A 359 17.80 5.45 1.85
C ILE A 359 19.12 5.97 2.40
N ALA A 360 19.12 6.45 3.65
CA ALA A 360 20.29 7.04 4.27
C ALA A 360 20.57 6.50 5.66
N HIS A 361 21.80 6.73 6.11
CA HIS A 361 22.23 6.53 7.48
C HIS A 361 22.82 7.84 8.03
N VAL A 362 22.67 8.12 9.33
CA VAL A 362 23.30 9.26 9.99
C VAL A 362 24.58 8.77 10.66
N ASP A 363 25.73 9.36 10.32
CA ASP A 363 27.12 8.95 10.62
C ASP A 363 27.39 8.44 12.06
N ASN A 364 26.95 7.22 12.35
CA ASN A 364 27.27 6.47 13.56
C ASN A 364 28.20 5.29 13.23
N PRO A 365 29.44 5.23 13.77
CA PRO A 365 30.46 4.29 13.36
C PRO A 365 30.22 2.81 13.72
N VAL A 366 29.14 2.48 14.45
CA VAL A 366 28.82 1.09 14.84
C VAL A 366 27.49 0.54 14.28
N ALA A 367 26.80 1.31 13.42
CA ALA A 367 25.45 1.00 12.95
C ALA A 367 25.33 0.85 11.42
N SER A 368 24.28 0.16 10.95
CA SER A 368 23.96 -0.03 9.53
C SER A 368 22.45 -0.11 9.23
N VAL A 369 22.01 0.45 8.10
CA VAL A 369 20.67 0.22 7.54
C VAL A 369 20.71 -0.94 6.56
N ASP A 370 19.91 -1.97 6.82
CA ASP A 370 19.69 -3.07 5.88
C ASP A 370 18.36 -2.86 5.16
N ALA A 371 18.42 -2.56 3.87
CA ALA A 371 17.24 -2.33 3.05
C ALA A 371 17.05 -3.46 2.03
N TYR A 372 15.82 -3.94 1.91
CA TYR A 372 15.45 -5.03 1.03
C TYR A 372 14.34 -4.58 0.10
N LEU A 373 14.58 -4.66 -1.21
CA LEU A 373 13.55 -4.55 -2.24
C LEU A 373 13.31 -5.96 -2.75
N ARG A 374 12.11 -6.48 -2.52
CA ARG A 374 11.73 -7.85 -2.87
C ARG A 374 10.47 -7.80 -3.71
N ASN A 375 10.52 -8.38 -4.91
CA ASN A 375 9.34 -8.47 -5.78
C ASN A 375 8.63 -7.11 -5.91
N THR A 376 9.40 -6.03 -6.11
CA THR A 376 8.91 -4.64 -6.04
C THR A 376 9.15 -3.95 -7.38
N THR A 377 8.26 -3.05 -7.78
CA THR A 377 8.38 -2.25 -9.02
C THR A 377 8.63 -0.79 -8.67
N VAL A 378 9.79 -0.26 -9.07
CA VAL A 378 10.19 1.16 -8.91
C VAL A 378 10.38 1.77 -10.31
N THR A 379 9.42 2.56 -10.76
CA THR A 379 9.38 3.06 -12.15
C THR A 379 8.79 4.47 -12.26
N GLN A 380 9.06 5.18 -13.35
CA GLN A 380 8.49 6.51 -13.62
C GLN A 380 8.76 7.57 -12.55
N ASN A 381 9.70 7.34 -11.64
CA ASN A 381 10.06 8.30 -10.63
C ASN A 381 11.14 9.27 -11.17
N ILE A 382 11.19 10.48 -10.60
CA ILE A 382 11.93 11.60 -11.16
C ILE A 382 12.82 12.24 -10.10
N SER A 383 14.14 12.27 -10.34
CA SER A 383 15.10 12.98 -9.50
C SER A 383 16.44 13.13 -10.22
N PRO A 384 17.14 14.29 -10.10
CA PRO A 384 18.44 14.52 -10.72
C PRO A 384 19.45 13.41 -10.44
N SER A 385 19.43 12.86 -9.22
CA SER A 385 20.21 11.70 -8.82
C SER A 385 19.30 10.55 -8.39
N GLY A 386 19.42 9.39 -9.02
CA GLY A 386 18.68 8.18 -8.66
C GLY A 386 17.17 8.41 -8.66
N GLY A 387 16.60 8.76 -9.81
CA GLY A 387 15.15 8.89 -10.03
C GLY A 387 14.36 7.76 -9.36
N GLY A 388 14.78 6.51 -9.55
CA GLY A 388 14.19 5.36 -8.87
C GLY A 388 14.64 5.22 -7.41
N LEU A 389 15.93 4.98 -7.21
CA LEU A 389 16.55 4.73 -5.90
C LEU A 389 17.84 5.54 -5.76
N ALA A 390 17.98 6.23 -4.64
CA ALA A 390 19.24 6.83 -4.22
C ALA A 390 19.64 6.44 -2.79
N THR A 391 20.93 6.40 -2.51
CA THR A 391 21.47 6.14 -1.17
C THR A 391 22.52 7.17 -0.76
N ALA A 392 22.63 7.49 0.53
CA ALA A 392 23.63 8.41 1.08
C ALA A 392 24.33 7.85 2.35
N ASN A 393 25.50 8.44 2.69
CA ASN A 393 26.36 8.11 3.84
C ASN A 393 26.82 6.64 3.86
N LEU A 394 27.75 6.37 2.96
CA LEU A 394 27.67 5.21 2.10
C LEU A 394 28.26 3.90 2.70
N ASP A 395 29.08 3.89 3.75
CA ASP A 395 29.66 2.63 4.26
C ASP A 395 28.67 1.78 5.08
N ARG A 396 27.47 2.31 5.34
CA ARG A 396 26.53 1.76 6.34
C ARG A 396 25.13 1.50 5.82
N VAL A 397 24.84 1.90 4.58
CA VAL A 397 23.58 1.58 3.92
C VAL A 397 23.81 0.37 3.01
N ARG A 398 23.16 -0.75 3.34
CA ARG A 398 23.23 -2.01 2.59
C ARG A 398 21.90 -2.28 1.93
N VAL A 399 21.75 -1.84 0.69
CA VAL A 399 20.56 -2.14 -0.12
C VAL A 399 20.77 -3.44 -0.89
N ARG A 400 19.77 -4.33 -0.80
CA ARG A 400 19.68 -5.60 -1.52
C ARG A 400 18.40 -5.63 -2.32
N ILE A 401 18.54 -5.81 -3.62
CA ILE A 401 17.40 -5.84 -4.54
C ILE A 401 17.29 -7.27 -5.08
N ALA A 402 16.10 -7.87 -5.01
CA ALA A 402 15.85 -9.17 -5.65
C ALA A 402 14.46 -9.27 -6.26
N ASN A 403 14.35 -9.97 -7.39
CA ASN A 403 13.13 -10.13 -8.17
C ASN A 403 12.41 -8.80 -8.41
N SER A 404 13.12 -7.67 -8.54
CA SER A 404 12.52 -6.35 -8.57
C SER A 404 12.91 -5.53 -9.80
N ILE A 405 12.03 -4.60 -10.18
CA ILE A 405 12.25 -3.67 -11.28
C ILE A 405 12.69 -2.33 -10.68
N VAL A 406 13.85 -1.81 -11.10
CA VAL A 406 14.25 -0.41 -10.90
C VAL A 406 14.64 0.16 -12.26
N SER A 407 13.63 0.55 -13.04
CA SER A 407 13.80 0.94 -14.44
C SER A 407 12.74 1.95 -14.89
N ALA A 408 13.01 2.63 -16.01
CA ALA A 408 12.22 3.73 -16.57
C ALA A 408 11.99 4.87 -15.57
N ASN A 409 13.01 5.20 -14.78
CA ASN A 409 13.06 6.40 -13.94
C ASN A 409 13.96 7.47 -14.59
N PHE A 410 13.73 8.73 -14.26
CA PHE A 410 14.27 9.87 -15.03
C PHE A 410 14.93 10.94 -14.16
N ASP A 411 15.83 11.72 -14.75
CA ASP A 411 16.52 12.83 -14.08
C ASP A 411 15.64 14.08 -13.88
N ARG A 412 14.65 14.29 -14.75
CA ARG A 412 13.74 15.44 -14.75
C ARG A 412 12.46 15.17 -15.51
N VAL A 413 11.47 16.04 -15.33
CA VAL A 413 10.22 16.03 -16.10
C VAL A 413 10.46 16.59 -17.51
N GLY A 414 9.94 15.92 -18.54
CA GLY A 414 9.73 16.50 -19.86
C GLY A 414 10.74 16.10 -20.94
N PRO A 415 10.75 16.80 -22.10
CA PRO A 415 11.56 16.43 -23.25
C PRO A 415 13.06 16.42 -22.93
N GLY A 416 13.77 15.38 -23.38
CA GLY A 416 15.21 15.25 -23.16
C GLY A 416 15.59 14.77 -21.75
N GLN A 417 14.64 14.22 -20.99
CA GLN A 417 14.94 13.47 -19.77
C GLN A 417 15.87 12.29 -20.06
N ALA A 418 16.87 12.10 -19.21
CA ALA A 418 17.80 10.99 -19.25
C ALA A 418 17.40 9.92 -18.23
N PRO A 419 17.71 8.63 -18.48
CA PRO A 419 17.54 7.59 -17.47
C PRO A 419 18.31 7.90 -16.18
N SER A 420 17.65 7.77 -15.03
CA SER A 420 18.21 7.96 -13.69
C SER A 420 17.60 6.91 -12.75
N ASN A 421 18.16 5.71 -12.74
CA ASN A 421 17.52 4.56 -12.08
C ASN A 421 18.03 4.31 -10.66
N VAL A 422 19.32 4.01 -10.52
CA VAL A 422 19.96 3.80 -9.21
C VAL A 422 21.14 4.73 -9.04
N ALA A 423 21.26 5.42 -7.91
CA ALA A 423 22.46 6.18 -7.55
C ALA A 423 22.94 5.84 -6.13
N GLY A 424 24.17 5.35 -6.02
CA GLY A 424 24.81 5.08 -4.72
C GLY A 424 25.15 3.61 -4.50
N ARG A 425 25.28 3.20 -3.23
CA ARG A 425 25.86 1.91 -2.86
C ARG A 425 24.82 0.80 -2.75
N LEU A 426 25.14 -0.34 -3.36
CA LEU A 426 24.40 -1.59 -3.22
C LEU A 426 25.30 -2.69 -2.67
N ASP A 427 24.68 -3.65 -1.97
CA ASP A 427 25.29 -4.96 -1.73
C ASP A 427 25.16 -5.78 -3.03
N ALA A 428 26.08 -5.55 -3.97
CA ALA A 428 26.07 -6.16 -5.30
C ALA A 428 26.14 -7.69 -5.27
N ALA A 429 26.77 -8.27 -4.24
CA ALA A 429 26.84 -9.72 -4.06
C ALA A 429 25.47 -10.34 -3.75
N ASN A 430 24.55 -9.57 -3.17
CA ASN A 430 23.21 -10.01 -2.78
C ASN A 430 22.09 -9.34 -3.60
N THR A 431 22.46 -8.60 -4.65
CA THR A 431 21.53 -7.97 -5.59
C THR A 431 21.43 -8.83 -6.85
N LYS A 432 20.33 -9.58 -7.00
CA LYS A 432 20.17 -10.65 -8.01
C LYS A 432 18.79 -10.68 -8.64
N PHE A 433 18.69 -11.13 -9.89
CA PHE A 433 17.40 -11.34 -10.57
C PHE A 433 16.54 -10.08 -10.63
N ASN A 434 17.14 -8.96 -11.05
CA ASN A 434 16.46 -7.67 -11.15
C ASN A 434 16.49 -7.14 -12.57
N LEU A 435 15.53 -6.29 -12.91
CA LEU A 435 15.59 -5.45 -14.09
C LEU A 435 16.03 -4.05 -13.67
N VAL A 436 17.28 -3.70 -14.00
CA VAL A 436 17.89 -2.41 -13.63
C VAL A 436 18.18 -1.60 -14.88
N GLY A 437 17.55 -0.43 -15.00
CA GLY A 437 17.69 0.44 -16.16
C GLY A 437 19.08 1.10 -16.28
N SER A 438 19.35 1.68 -17.44
CA SER A 438 20.59 2.43 -17.70
C SER A 438 20.60 3.77 -16.92
N GLY A 439 21.72 4.50 -16.95
CA GLY A 439 21.86 5.71 -16.11
C GLY A 439 21.95 5.41 -14.61
N SER A 440 22.31 4.17 -14.27
CA SER A 440 22.58 3.76 -12.89
C SER A 440 24.06 3.99 -12.54
N THR A 441 24.33 4.63 -11.41
CA THR A 441 25.66 4.86 -10.83
C THR A 441 25.82 4.03 -9.57
N ILE A 442 26.08 2.73 -9.76
CA ILE A 442 26.18 1.76 -8.67
C ILE A 442 27.61 1.73 -8.12
N LEU A 443 27.71 1.85 -6.81
CA LEU A 443 28.94 1.69 -6.05
C LEU A 443 28.87 0.41 -5.20
N ALA A 444 29.99 -0.28 -5.03
CA ALA A 444 30.12 -1.35 -4.04
C ALA A 444 30.17 -0.75 -2.64
N LEU A 445 29.97 -1.57 -1.60
CA LEU A 445 29.93 -1.12 -0.20
C LEU A 445 31.21 -0.38 0.26
N ASP A 446 32.36 -0.65 -0.35
CA ASP A 446 33.63 0.03 -0.10
C ASP A 446 33.80 1.36 -0.87
N GLY A 447 32.83 1.72 -1.72
CA GLY A 447 32.83 2.92 -2.54
C GLY A 447 33.51 2.79 -3.91
N SER A 448 34.08 1.63 -4.23
CA SER A 448 34.56 1.34 -5.58
C SER A 448 33.37 1.18 -6.56
N PRO A 449 33.60 1.26 -7.89
CA PRO A 449 32.56 0.96 -8.86
C PRO A 449 31.94 -0.43 -8.63
N GLY A 450 30.63 -0.50 -8.42
CA GLY A 450 29.90 -1.74 -8.19
C GLY A 450 29.43 -2.34 -9.50
N THR A 451 29.70 -3.63 -9.72
CA THR A 451 29.20 -4.38 -10.89
C THR A 451 28.20 -5.42 -10.42
N LEU A 452 26.98 -5.36 -10.96
CA LEU A 452 25.99 -6.42 -10.80
C LEU A 452 26.33 -7.59 -11.74
N ASP A 453 26.11 -8.82 -11.29
CA ASP A 453 26.40 -10.00 -12.11
C ASP A 453 25.33 -10.27 -13.17
N SER A 454 25.57 -11.31 -13.97
CA SER A 454 24.71 -11.73 -15.08
C SER A 454 23.32 -12.24 -14.68
N THR A 455 23.03 -12.39 -13.38
CA THR A 455 21.66 -12.72 -12.94
C THR A 455 20.73 -11.51 -13.04
N ASN A 456 21.28 -10.30 -13.22
CA ASN A 456 20.50 -9.08 -13.38
C ASN A 456 20.38 -8.72 -14.87
N LEU A 457 19.19 -8.27 -15.27
CA LEU A 457 18.93 -7.69 -16.57
C LEU A 457 19.31 -6.20 -16.54
N LEU A 458 20.50 -5.89 -17.05
CA LEU A 458 21.10 -4.56 -16.95
C LEU A 458 20.81 -3.68 -18.18
N HIS A 459 20.78 -2.37 -17.94
CA HIS A 459 20.67 -1.32 -18.96
C HIS A 459 19.36 -1.33 -19.76
N ASN A 460 18.35 -2.05 -19.29
CA ASN A 460 17.05 -2.11 -19.92
C ASN A 460 16.13 -1.01 -19.36
N ASN A 461 15.87 0.04 -20.14
CA ASN A 461 14.98 1.15 -19.75
C ASN A 461 13.51 0.92 -20.09
N ALA A 462 13.18 -0.18 -20.78
CA ALA A 462 11.84 -0.50 -21.21
C ALA A 462 11.38 -1.78 -20.51
N PRO A 463 10.88 -1.69 -19.27
CA PRO A 463 10.32 -2.84 -18.57
C PRO A 463 9.02 -3.35 -19.22
N GLN A 464 8.48 -2.63 -20.21
CA GLN A 464 7.24 -2.95 -20.94
C GLN A 464 6.09 -3.18 -19.96
N LEU A 465 5.79 -2.13 -19.21
CA LEU A 465 4.73 -2.10 -18.22
C LEU A 465 3.49 -1.42 -18.79
N THR A 466 2.31 -1.86 -18.39
CA THR A 466 1.07 -1.09 -18.58
C THR A 466 1.14 0.23 -17.80
N PRO A 467 0.28 1.23 -18.11
CA PRO A 467 0.02 2.32 -17.19
C PRO A 467 -0.37 1.80 -15.80
N LEU A 468 -0.11 2.58 -14.76
CA LEU A 468 -0.55 2.27 -13.40
C LEU A 468 -2.08 2.21 -13.40
N SER A 469 -2.65 1.06 -13.05
CA SER A 469 -4.09 0.85 -13.05
C SER A 469 -4.50 -0.21 -12.04
N ASP A 470 -5.81 -0.37 -11.87
CA ASP A 470 -6.38 -1.44 -11.06
C ASP A 470 -6.39 -2.74 -11.88
N PHE A 471 -5.54 -3.69 -11.50
CA PHE A 471 -5.47 -5.03 -12.08
C PHE A 471 -5.95 -6.10 -11.08
N GLY A 472 -6.80 -5.69 -10.14
CA GLY A 472 -7.22 -6.47 -8.98
C GLY A 472 -6.33 -6.24 -7.76
N GLY A 473 -6.79 -6.74 -6.61
CA GLY A 473 -6.11 -6.60 -5.34
C GLY A 473 -6.36 -5.28 -4.60
N PRO A 474 -5.56 -4.96 -3.56
CA PRO A 474 -5.85 -3.84 -2.67
C PRO A 474 -5.43 -2.47 -3.22
N THR A 475 -4.47 -2.41 -4.15
CA THR A 475 -3.94 -1.15 -4.68
C THR A 475 -3.54 -1.24 -6.15
N PRO A 476 -3.53 -0.12 -6.91
CA PRO A 476 -3.12 -0.12 -8.31
C PRO A 476 -1.68 -0.61 -8.52
N THR A 477 -1.43 -1.33 -9.60
CA THR A 477 -0.11 -1.89 -9.94
C THR A 477 0.22 -1.68 -11.43
N HIS A 478 1.47 -1.92 -11.79
CA HIS A 478 1.91 -1.97 -13.18
C HIS A 478 1.96 -3.44 -13.63
N ALA A 479 1.01 -3.87 -14.45
CA ALA A 479 1.06 -5.19 -15.07
C ALA A 479 2.20 -5.26 -16.11
N LEU A 480 2.77 -6.45 -16.29
CA LEU A 480 3.76 -6.69 -17.35
C LEU A 480 3.02 -6.86 -18.68
N GLN A 481 3.49 -6.18 -19.73
CA GLN A 481 2.98 -6.37 -21.09
C GLN A 481 3.55 -7.64 -21.72
N PHE A 482 2.86 -8.17 -22.73
CA PHE A 482 3.37 -9.25 -23.56
C PHE A 482 4.77 -8.92 -24.11
N GLY A 483 5.70 -9.88 -23.99
CA GLY A 483 7.09 -9.73 -24.38
C GLY A 483 7.98 -9.03 -23.35
N SER A 484 7.44 -8.67 -22.18
CA SER A 484 8.21 -8.01 -21.13
C SER A 484 9.44 -8.84 -20.76
N PRO A 485 10.62 -8.23 -20.69
CA PRO A 485 11.85 -8.88 -20.23
C PRO A 485 11.79 -9.31 -18.75
N ALA A 486 10.81 -8.83 -17.99
CA ALA A 486 10.62 -9.17 -16.59
C ALA A 486 9.82 -10.47 -16.39
N ILE A 487 9.14 -10.94 -17.45
CA ILE A 487 8.43 -12.22 -17.43
C ILE A 487 9.46 -13.34 -17.32
N ASP A 488 9.22 -14.29 -16.44
CA ASP A 488 9.98 -15.53 -16.32
C ASP A 488 11.48 -15.34 -15.99
N ALA A 489 11.83 -14.19 -15.40
CA ALA A 489 13.23 -13.75 -15.25
C ALA A 489 13.73 -13.73 -13.80
N GLY A 490 12.88 -14.01 -12.83
CA GLY A 490 13.20 -13.93 -11.41
C GLY A 490 13.82 -15.20 -10.84
N SER A 491 13.71 -15.37 -9.51
CA SER A 491 14.15 -16.56 -8.78
C SER A 491 13.12 -16.98 -7.73
N ASN A 492 12.60 -18.21 -7.86
CA ASN A 492 11.66 -18.81 -6.90
C ASN A 492 12.27 -18.89 -5.49
N ALA A 493 13.58 -19.09 -5.37
CA ALA A 493 14.26 -19.12 -4.07
C ALA A 493 14.26 -17.76 -3.36
N LEU A 494 14.18 -16.66 -4.11
CA LEU A 494 14.15 -15.30 -3.59
C LEU A 494 12.74 -14.70 -3.53
N ALA A 495 11.72 -15.42 -4.00
CA ALA A 495 10.30 -15.13 -3.81
C ALA A 495 9.86 -15.48 -2.38
N THR A 496 10.57 -14.92 -1.41
CA THR A 496 10.42 -15.14 0.03
C THR A 496 10.56 -13.81 0.76
N HIS A 497 9.93 -13.70 1.94
CA HIS A 497 10.12 -12.57 2.83
C HIS A 497 11.59 -12.51 3.30
N PRO A 498 12.29 -11.37 3.14
CA PRO A 498 13.74 -11.32 3.29
C PRO A 498 14.25 -11.51 4.73
N LEU A 499 13.39 -11.32 5.73
CA LEU A 499 13.78 -11.48 7.15
C LEU A 499 13.30 -12.80 7.76
N THR A 500 12.19 -13.36 7.27
CA THR A 500 11.57 -14.57 7.85
C THR A 500 11.81 -15.83 7.00
N GLY A 501 12.14 -15.66 5.71
CA GLY A 501 12.32 -16.76 4.77
C GLY A 501 11.02 -17.41 4.31
N GLU A 502 9.86 -16.90 4.74
CA GLU A 502 8.55 -17.42 4.34
C GLU A 502 8.31 -17.18 2.84
N ALA A 503 7.82 -18.21 2.14
CA ALA A 503 7.47 -18.10 0.73
C ALA A 503 6.30 -17.12 0.53
N LEU A 504 6.40 -16.32 -0.51
CA LEU A 504 5.31 -15.43 -0.91
C LEU A 504 4.22 -16.29 -1.56
N ALA A 505 2.97 -16.20 -1.10
CA ALA A 505 1.87 -17.03 -1.61
C ALA A 505 1.13 -16.41 -2.80
N ALA A 506 1.21 -15.08 -2.94
CA ALA A 506 0.55 -14.30 -3.97
C ALA A 506 1.41 -13.08 -4.32
N ASP A 507 1.16 -12.38 -5.42
CA ASP A 507 1.83 -11.11 -5.76
C ASP A 507 1.21 -9.89 -5.03
N GLN A 508 1.51 -8.65 -5.47
CA GLN A 508 0.96 -7.42 -4.86
C GLN A 508 -0.56 -7.46 -4.69
N ARG A 509 -1.27 -8.13 -5.60
CA ARG A 509 -2.73 -8.15 -5.63
C ARG A 509 -3.32 -9.04 -4.53
N GLY A 510 -2.51 -9.84 -3.86
CA GLY A 510 -2.91 -10.63 -2.71
C GLY A 510 -3.67 -11.92 -3.08
N PRO A 511 -4.45 -12.50 -2.14
CA PRO A 511 -5.07 -13.81 -2.32
C PRO A 511 -5.85 -13.94 -3.64
N GLY A 512 -5.59 -15.01 -4.39
CA GLY A 512 -6.14 -15.25 -5.73
C GLY A 512 -5.15 -14.99 -6.88
N PHE A 513 -4.04 -14.31 -6.60
CA PHE A 513 -2.99 -14.02 -7.58
C PHE A 513 -1.67 -14.69 -7.18
N THR A 514 -1.61 -16.01 -7.35
CA THR A 514 -0.52 -16.88 -6.85
C THR A 514 0.87 -16.44 -7.34
N ARG A 515 1.87 -16.58 -6.46
CA ARG A 515 3.31 -16.38 -6.76
C ARG A 515 4.12 -17.50 -6.09
N PRO A 516 5.18 -18.04 -6.71
CA PRO A 516 5.34 -18.08 -8.17
C PRO A 516 4.10 -18.73 -8.81
N PHE A 517 3.63 -18.19 -9.92
CA PHE A 517 2.55 -18.83 -10.67
C PHE A 517 3.09 -20.01 -11.47
N ASP A 518 4.28 -19.87 -12.05
CA ASP A 518 4.92 -20.91 -12.85
C ASP A 518 5.67 -21.93 -11.99
N VAL A 519 5.29 -23.21 -12.12
CA VAL A 519 5.86 -24.32 -11.34
C VAL A 519 7.11 -24.91 -11.98
N ALA A 520 8.20 -24.95 -11.19
CA ALA A 520 9.54 -25.41 -11.56
C ALA A 520 9.66 -26.91 -11.92
N ALA A 521 8.58 -27.69 -11.92
CA ALA A 521 8.62 -29.14 -12.09
C ALA A 521 8.79 -29.60 -13.56
N VAL A 522 8.84 -28.67 -14.52
CA VAL A 522 8.99 -29.00 -15.94
C VAL A 522 10.19 -28.24 -16.50
N ASN A 523 11.30 -28.94 -16.72
CA ASN A 523 12.47 -28.44 -17.46
C ASN A 523 12.12 -28.30 -18.95
N HIS A 524 11.36 -27.28 -19.35
CA HIS A 524 11.15 -26.92 -20.76
C HIS A 524 11.09 -25.39 -20.95
N PRO A 525 11.63 -24.88 -22.07
CA PRO A 525 11.72 -23.44 -22.34
C PRO A 525 10.32 -22.87 -22.58
N GLY A 526 9.93 -21.84 -21.82
CA GLY A 526 8.58 -21.25 -21.83
C GLY A 526 7.82 -21.32 -20.49
N ARG A 527 8.44 -21.90 -19.46
CA ARG A 527 7.97 -21.83 -18.06
C ARG A 527 9.12 -21.43 -17.16
N GLY A 528 9.31 -20.15 -16.99
CA GLY A 528 10.41 -19.62 -16.23
C GLY A 528 10.20 -19.64 -14.72
N PRO A 529 11.22 -19.21 -13.97
CA PRO A 529 11.07 -18.81 -12.57
C PRO A 529 10.12 -17.60 -12.44
N VAL A 530 9.61 -17.33 -11.23
CA VAL A 530 8.82 -16.15 -10.83
C VAL A 530 9.15 -14.87 -11.62
N ASP A 531 8.16 -14.04 -11.90
CA ASP A 531 8.40 -12.77 -12.56
C ASP A 531 9.18 -11.77 -11.67
N ILE A 532 9.90 -10.88 -12.34
CA ILE A 532 10.53 -9.73 -11.70
C ILE A 532 9.48 -8.61 -11.54
N GLY A 533 9.37 -8.05 -10.33
CA GLY A 533 8.51 -6.91 -10.01
C GLY A 533 7.34 -7.28 -9.09
N ALA A 534 6.45 -6.31 -8.89
CA ALA A 534 5.30 -6.42 -8.00
C ALA A 534 4.15 -7.28 -8.54
N TYR A 535 4.12 -7.47 -9.86
CA TYR A 535 3.11 -8.23 -10.58
C TYR A 535 3.67 -9.59 -11.02
N GLU A 536 2.88 -10.64 -10.88
CA GLU A 536 3.09 -11.96 -11.47
C GLU A 536 2.08 -12.15 -12.60
N VAL A 537 2.56 -12.37 -13.81
CA VAL A 537 1.72 -12.62 -14.96
C VAL A 537 1.07 -13.98 -14.83
N ASN A 538 -0.24 -13.99 -15.03
CA ASN A 538 -1.02 -15.20 -15.19
C ASN A 538 -1.63 -15.13 -16.59
N LEU A 539 -0.87 -15.53 -17.62
CA LEU A 539 -1.40 -15.53 -18.99
C LEU A 539 -2.38 -16.70 -19.15
N PRO A 540 -3.49 -16.51 -19.88
CA PRO A 540 -4.33 -17.63 -20.30
C PRO A 540 -3.51 -18.57 -21.20
N LYS A 541 -3.56 -19.87 -20.89
CA LYS A 541 -2.80 -20.92 -21.58
C LYS A 541 -3.75 -21.90 -22.25
N VAL A 542 -3.32 -22.56 -23.32
CA VAL A 542 -4.04 -23.72 -23.89
C VAL A 542 -3.61 -24.99 -23.15
N ILE A 543 -4.53 -25.62 -22.43
CA ILE A 543 -4.25 -26.76 -21.52
C ILE A 543 -4.71 -28.12 -22.04
N SER A 544 -5.51 -28.17 -23.10
CA SER A 544 -5.82 -29.41 -23.81
C SER A 544 -6.26 -29.09 -25.22
N VAL A 545 -5.85 -29.94 -26.17
CA VAL A 545 -6.47 -29.99 -27.49
C VAL A 545 -6.83 -31.40 -27.84
N VAL A 546 -8.11 -31.58 -28.15
CA VAL A 546 -8.72 -32.87 -28.44
C VAL A 546 -9.16 -32.88 -29.89
N VAL A 547 -8.73 -33.90 -30.63
CA VAL A 547 -9.16 -34.19 -31.99
C VAL A 547 -10.07 -35.41 -31.97
N ASP A 548 -11.31 -35.22 -32.43
CA ASP A 548 -12.30 -36.29 -32.50
C ASP A 548 -13.38 -36.02 -33.55
N GLY A 549 -14.49 -36.75 -33.51
CA GLY A 549 -15.62 -36.51 -34.39
C GLY A 549 -16.75 -37.51 -34.19
N SER A 550 -17.98 -37.11 -34.54
CA SER A 550 -19.19 -37.92 -34.33
C SER A 550 -19.23 -39.24 -35.12
N ALA A 551 -18.33 -39.40 -36.10
CA ALA A 551 -18.15 -40.62 -36.89
C ALA A 551 -16.72 -41.19 -36.78
N SER A 552 -15.94 -40.76 -35.76
CA SER A 552 -14.58 -41.23 -35.55
C SER A 552 -14.54 -42.73 -35.29
N ALA A 553 -13.67 -43.45 -36.00
CA ALA A 553 -13.42 -44.88 -35.79
C ALA A 553 -12.51 -45.17 -34.58
N HIS A 554 -12.06 -44.12 -33.88
CA HIS A 554 -11.16 -44.19 -32.75
C HIS A 554 -11.61 -43.25 -31.63
N GLU A 555 -11.18 -43.57 -30.40
CA GLU A 555 -11.36 -42.70 -29.23
C GLU A 555 -10.74 -41.31 -29.46
N PRO A 556 -11.26 -40.26 -28.80
CA PRO A 556 -10.70 -38.91 -28.89
C PRO A 556 -9.19 -38.87 -28.62
N TYR A 557 -8.46 -38.20 -29.50
CA TYR A 557 -7.03 -37.96 -29.30
C TYR A 557 -6.84 -36.65 -28.57
N ASP A 558 -6.56 -36.73 -27.27
CA ASP A 558 -6.09 -35.59 -26.49
C ASP A 558 -4.57 -35.46 -26.60
N PHE A 559 -4.12 -34.28 -26.97
CA PHE A 559 -2.72 -33.90 -27.05
C PHE A 559 -2.15 -33.45 -25.69
N SER A 560 -2.97 -33.45 -24.63
CA SER A 560 -2.49 -33.36 -23.25
C SER A 560 -1.67 -34.60 -22.86
N THR A 561 -0.69 -34.45 -21.97
CA THR A 561 0.04 -35.62 -21.46
C THR A 561 -0.85 -36.39 -20.48
N ALA A 562 -1.12 -37.67 -20.76
CA ALA A 562 -1.96 -38.56 -19.94
C ALA A 562 -1.50 -38.79 -18.48
N LEU A 563 -0.48 -38.05 -18.00
CA LEU A 563 0.08 -38.18 -16.67
C LEU A 563 -0.25 -37.00 -15.72
N HIS A 564 -0.76 -35.85 -16.19
CA HIS A 564 -1.02 -34.70 -15.32
C HIS A 564 -2.22 -33.85 -15.82
N GLU A 565 -3.37 -33.94 -15.16
CA GLU A 565 -4.51 -33.05 -15.41
C GLU A 565 -4.16 -31.59 -15.03
N GLY A 566 -4.33 -30.65 -15.96
CA GLY A 566 -4.26 -29.21 -15.68
C GLY A 566 -3.07 -28.43 -16.26
N GLU A 567 -2.13 -29.09 -16.95
CA GLU A 567 -0.95 -28.44 -17.52
C GLU A 567 -1.10 -28.10 -19.03
N PRO A 568 -0.55 -26.97 -19.54
CA PRO A 568 -0.46 -26.59 -20.95
C PRO A 568 -0.05 -27.70 -21.95
N VAL A 569 -0.62 -27.66 -23.15
CA VAL A 569 -0.13 -28.44 -24.31
C VAL A 569 1.12 -27.76 -24.86
N VAL A 570 2.29 -28.18 -24.39
CA VAL A 570 3.60 -27.58 -24.73
C VAL A 570 4.03 -27.91 -26.17
N GLY A 571 4.70 -26.96 -26.83
CA GLY A 571 5.39 -27.14 -28.10
C GLY A 571 6.40 -28.30 -28.09
N GLY A 572 6.36 -29.22 -29.08
CA GLY A 572 7.31 -30.34 -29.13
C GLY A 572 6.84 -31.57 -29.93
N GLY A 573 7.55 -32.70 -29.79
CA GLY A 573 7.32 -33.93 -30.59
C GLY A 573 5.91 -34.51 -30.50
N ASN A 574 5.13 -34.17 -29.46
CA ASN A 574 3.72 -34.53 -29.32
C ASN A 574 2.82 -33.80 -30.33
N GLN A 575 3.16 -32.58 -30.77
CA GLN A 575 2.45 -31.86 -31.84
C GLN A 575 2.68 -32.48 -33.22
N LEU A 576 3.75 -33.27 -33.38
CA LEU A 576 4.06 -34.04 -34.59
C LEU A 576 3.54 -35.48 -34.51
N ARG A 577 2.75 -35.82 -33.49
CA ARG A 577 2.23 -37.17 -33.31
C ARG A 577 1.31 -37.54 -34.47
N THR A 578 1.65 -38.63 -35.16
CA THR A 578 0.72 -39.24 -36.10
C THR A 578 -0.44 -39.85 -35.33
N ILE A 579 -1.64 -39.31 -35.54
CA ILE A 579 -2.88 -39.84 -34.99
C ILE A 579 -3.75 -40.39 -36.13
N PRO A 580 -4.40 -41.55 -35.95
CA PRO A 580 -5.38 -42.02 -36.92
C PRO A 580 -6.62 -41.14 -36.83
N VAL A 581 -6.83 -40.32 -37.87
CA VAL A 581 -7.95 -39.37 -37.89
C VAL A 581 -9.30 -40.06 -38.07
N GLY A 582 -9.40 -41.25 -38.66
CA GLY A 582 -10.60 -42.11 -38.54
C GLY A 582 -11.97 -41.46 -38.85
N ARG A 583 -12.06 -40.46 -39.73
CA ARG A 583 -13.24 -39.59 -39.97
C ARG A 583 -13.55 -38.53 -38.90
N ALA A 584 -12.58 -38.19 -38.05
CA ALA A 584 -12.60 -37.04 -37.15
C ALA A 584 -12.87 -35.74 -37.92
N ASP A 585 -13.70 -34.88 -37.33
CA ASP A 585 -14.20 -33.64 -37.92
C ASP A 585 -14.30 -32.51 -36.88
N ARG A 586 -13.76 -32.70 -35.67
CA ARG A 586 -13.90 -31.78 -34.56
C ARG A 586 -12.57 -31.57 -33.84
N ILE A 587 -12.32 -30.33 -33.44
CA ILE A 587 -11.23 -29.91 -32.56
C ILE A 587 -11.86 -29.22 -31.34
N ALA A 588 -11.51 -29.66 -30.14
CA ALA A 588 -11.81 -28.93 -28.92
C ALA A 588 -10.51 -28.43 -28.30
N VAL A 589 -10.51 -27.18 -27.83
CA VAL A 589 -9.40 -26.52 -27.14
C VAL A 589 -9.90 -26.11 -25.76
N ARG A 590 -9.19 -26.48 -24.71
CA ARG A 590 -9.44 -26.03 -23.34
C ARG A 590 -8.37 -25.04 -22.91
N PHE A 591 -8.78 -23.98 -22.21
CA PHE A 591 -7.91 -22.93 -21.71
C PHE A 591 -7.76 -23.01 -20.18
N SER A 592 -6.68 -22.44 -19.64
CA SER A 592 -6.45 -22.35 -18.19
C SER A 592 -7.47 -21.47 -17.47
N GLU A 593 -8.06 -20.53 -18.19
CA GLU A 593 -9.08 -19.58 -17.71
C GLU A 593 -10.07 -19.20 -18.82
N ASP A 594 -11.05 -18.37 -18.48
CA ASP A 594 -12.07 -17.88 -19.41
C ASP A 594 -11.49 -16.90 -20.44
N VAL A 595 -11.77 -17.14 -21.72
CA VAL A 595 -11.29 -16.40 -22.89
C VAL A 595 -12.48 -15.96 -23.77
N PRO A 596 -13.28 -14.97 -23.32
CA PRO A 596 -14.63 -14.73 -23.82
C PRO A 596 -14.68 -14.25 -25.29
N ASN A 597 -13.57 -13.79 -25.85
CA ASN A 597 -13.45 -13.36 -27.24
C ASN A 597 -13.05 -14.49 -28.21
N VAL A 598 -12.88 -15.73 -27.74
CA VAL A 598 -12.69 -16.87 -28.63
C VAL A 598 -13.94 -17.08 -29.49
N SER A 599 -13.74 -17.22 -30.79
CA SER A 599 -14.82 -17.25 -31.78
C SER A 599 -14.59 -18.31 -32.85
N SER A 600 -15.57 -18.52 -33.72
CA SER A 600 -15.42 -19.38 -34.89
C SER A 600 -14.24 -18.97 -35.78
N GLY A 601 -13.89 -17.68 -35.84
CA GLY A 601 -12.77 -17.19 -36.64
C GLY A 601 -11.41 -17.27 -35.94
N SER A 602 -11.38 -17.63 -34.65
CA SER A 602 -10.16 -17.64 -33.86
C SER A 602 -9.26 -18.85 -34.13
N LEU A 603 -9.75 -19.91 -34.77
CA LEU A 603 -8.94 -21.09 -35.12
C LEU A 603 -8.82 -21.22 -36.63
N THR A 604 -7.59 -21.41 -37.10
CA THR A 604 -7.31 -21.81 -38.47
C THR A 604 -6.72 -23.22 -38.50
N LEU A 605 -7.21 -24.03 -39.43
CA LEU A 605 -6.75 -25.40 -39.63
C LEU A 605 -6.29 -25.55 -41.07
N ARG A 606 -4.99 -25.77 -41.27
CA ARG A 606 -4.37 -25.84 -42.59
C ARG A 606 -3.75 -27.21 -42.81
N ALA A 607 -4.07 -27.82 -43.94
CA ALA A 607 -3.40 -29.01 -44.43
C ALA A 607 -2.04 -28.63 -45.06
N LEU A 608 -0.93 -29.17 -44.54
CA LEU A 608 0.42 -28.73 -44.92
C LEU A 608 0.86 -29.24 -46.28
N THR A 609 0.43 -30.44 -46.71
CA THR A 609 0.79 -30.97 -48.03
C THR A 609 0.08 -30.21 -49.15
N THR A 610 -1.19 -29.85 -48.94
CA THR A 610 -2.04 -29.22 -49.97
C THR A 610 -2.19 -27.71 -49.83
N GLY A 611 -1.87 -27.15 -48.67
CA GLY A 611 -2.14 -25.76 -48.31
C GLY A 611 -3.61 -25.44 -48.07
N ALA A 612 -4.51 -26.42 -48.17
CA ALA A 612 -5.95 -26.21 -48.08
C ALA A 612 -6.39 -25.87 -46.64
N LEU A 613 -7.20 -24.82 -46.49
CA LEU A 613 -7.86 -24.48 -45.23
C LEU A 613 -9.11 -25.35 -45.06
N GLN A 614 -9.28 -25.93 -43.88
CA GLN A 614 -10.48 -26.69 -43.54
C GLN A 614 -11.62 -25.72 -43.21
N THR A 615 -12.80 -25.97 -43.77
CA THR A 615 -13.97 -25.08 -43.62
C THR A 615 -14.88 -25.58 -42.50
N LEU A 616 -15.28 -24.68 -41.59
CA LEU A 616 -16.22 -24.97 -40.51
C LEU A 616 -17.61 -25.36 -41.04
N ALA A 617 -18.33 -26.18 -40.27
CA ALA A 617 -19.72 -26.50 -40.58
C ALA A 617 -20.60 -25.24 -40.46
N GLN A 618 -21.44 -24.97 -41.47
CA GLN A 618 -22.23 -23.73 -41.57
C GLN A 618 -23.24 -23.53 -40.41
N SER A 619 -23.69 -24.60 -39.76
CA SER A 619 -24.59 -24.54 -38.60
C SER A 619 -23.99 -25.28 -37.41
N GLY A 620 -23.76 -24.59 -36.29
CA GLY A 620 -23.21 -25.20 -35.07
C GLY A 620 -21.74 -25.63 -35.18
N GLY A 621 -20.99 -25.05 -36.13
CA GLY A 621 -19.57 -25.32 -36.32
C GLY A 621 -18.65 -24.76 -35.22
N PHE A 622 -19.20 -24.01 -34.26
CA PHE A 622 -18.46 -23.48 -33.12
C PHE A 622 -19.33 -23.45 -31.86
N ALA A 623 -18.73 -23.73 -30.71
CA ALA A 623 -19.32 -23.52 -29.39
C ALA A 623 -18.22 -23.16 -28.38
N TYR A 624 -18.55 -22.31 -27.40
CA TYR A 624 -17.69 -22.00 -26.27
C TYR A 624 -18.44 -22.22 -24.96
N ASP A 625 -17.83 -22.96 -24.04
CA ASP A 625 -18.30 -23.16 -22.67
C ASP A 625 -17.40 -22.39 -21.69
N PRO A 626 -17.87 -21.27 -21.12
CA PRO A 626 -17.09 -20.44 -20.20
C PRO A 626 -16.93 -21.08 -18.81
N LEU A 627 -17.68 -22.12 -18.45
CA LEU A 627 -17.48 -22.83 -17.17
C LEU A 627 -16.42 -23.93 -17.33
N ALA A 628 -16.38 -24.57 -18.50
CA ALA A 628 -15.37 -25.56 -18.83
C ALA A 628 -14.09 -24.95 -19.43
N HIS A 629 -14.09 -23.63 -19.69
CA HIS A 629 -13.07 -22.90 -20.46
C HIS A 629 -12.74 -23.61 -21.78
N ALA A 630 -13.76 -24.11 -22.49
CA ALA A 630 -13.56 -25.01 -23.63
C ALA A 630 -14.25 -24.48 -24.89
N ALA A 631 -13.45 -24.27 -25.94
CA ALA A 631 -13.92 -23.92 -27.27
C ALA A 631 -13.89 -25.14 -28.19
N THR A 632 -14.95 -25.36 -28.97
CA THR A 632 -15.09 -26.50 -29.88
C THR A 632 -15.39 -26.03 -31.28
N TRP A 633 -14.62 -26.49 -32.26
CA TRP A 633 -14.81 -26.25 -33.69
C TRP A 633 -15.15 -27.56 -34.40
N LYS A 634 -16.26 -27.57 -35.14
CA LYS A 634 -16.68 -28.68 -35.99
C LYS A 634 -16.58 -28.29 -37.46
N PHE A 635 -15.92 -29.13 -38.24
CA PHE A 635 -15.62 -28.92 -39.65
C PHE A 635 -16.67 -29.59 -40.56
N SER A 636 -16.82 -29.03 -41.76
CA SER A 636 -17.83 -29.45 -42.75
C SER A 636 -17.55 -30.82 -43.38
N ALA A 637 -16.32 -31.31 -43.25
CA ALA A 637 -15.90 -32.62 -43.72
C ALA A 637 -14.86 -33.21 -42.76
N PRO A 638 -14.69 -34.54 -42.74
CA PRO A 638 -13.62 -35.17 -41.98
C PRO A 638 -12.24 -34.74 -42.44
N PHE A 639 -11.29 -34.74 -41.51
CA PHE A 639 -9.91 -34.34 -41.77
C PHE A 639 -9.24 -35.23 -42.82
N PRO A 640 -8.50 -34.65 -43.77
CA PRO A 640 -7.74 -35.42 -44.74
C PRO A 640 -6.58 -36.16 -44.06
N ALA A 641 -6.07 -37.19 -44.72
CA ALA A 641 -4.81 -37.81 -44.33
C ALA A 641 -3.64 -36.88 -44.73
N ASP A 642 -3.36 -35.90 -43.88
CA ASP A 642 -2.31 -34.88 -44.06
C ASP A 642 -1.71 -34.50 -42.69
N GLN A 643 -0.59 -33.79 -42.70
CA GLN A 643 -0.14 -33.03 -41.54
C GLN A 643 -0.98 -31.75 -41.45
N LEU A 644 -1.56 -31.50 -40.29
CA LEU A 644 -2.42 -30.34 -40.07
C LEU A 644 -1.73 -29.35 -39.13
N LEU A 645 -1.66 -28.08 -39.55
CA LEU A 645 -1.28 -26.97 -38.70
C LEU A 645 -2.55 -26.35 -38.11
N ILE A 646 -2.64 -26.38 -36.77
CA ILE A 646 -3.67 -25.71 -36.01
C ILE A 646 -3.07 -24.39 -35.51
N THR A 647 -3.73 -23.27 -35.73
CA THR A 647 -3.28 -21.96 -35.24
C THR A 647 -4.46 -21.25 -34.60
N LEU A 648 -4.24 -20.74 -33.39
CA LEU A 648 -5.17 -19.83 -32.72
C LEU A 648 -4.75 -18.38 -33.00
N ALA A 649 -5.73 -17.50 -33.16
CA ALA A 649 -5.49 -16.09 -33.39
C ALA A 649 -4.97 -15.42 -32.12
N ASP A 650 -3.96 -14.54 -32.26
CA ASP A 650 -3.44 -13.70 -31.17
C ASP A 650 -4.50 -12.75 -30.57
N THR A 651 -5.66 -12.63 -31.25
CA THR A 651 -6.81 -11.89 -30.75
C THR A 651 -7.63 -12.66 -29.72
N VAL A 652 -7.27 -13.90 -29.35
CA VAL A 652 -7.89 -14.61 -28.22
C VAL A 652 -7.22 -14.15 -26.94
N THR A 653 -8.01 -13.65 -26.00
CA THR A 653 -7.51 -13.08 -24.74
C THR A 653 -8.36 -13.51 -23.56
N SER A 654 -7.82 -13.42 -22.35
CA SER A 654 -8.58 -13.56 -21.11
C SER A 654 -9.70 -12.50 -21.04
N SER A 655 -10.60 -12.66 -20.07
CA SER A 655 -11.54 -11.61 -19.66
C SER A 655 -10.87 -10.28 -19.30
N TRP A 656 -9.57 -10.29 -19.01
CA TRP A 656 -8.76 -9.13 -18.64
C TRP A 656 -7.96 -8.54 -19.82
N GLY A 657 -8.05 -9.16 -21.01
CA GLY A 657 -7.37 -8.70 -22.22
C GLY A 657 -5.95 -9.26 -22.40
N ASP A 658 -5.53 -10.21 -21.57
CA ASP A 658 -4.24 -10.88 -21.70
C ASP A 658 -4.27 -11.85 -22.89
N ALA A 659 -3.36 -11.70 -23.85
CA ALA A 659 -3.24 -12.65 -24.95
C ALA A 659 -2.80 -14.03 -24.45
N LEU A 660 -3.11 -15.07 -25.22
CA LEU A 660 -2.55 -16.40 -24.98
C LEU A 660 -1.01 -16.34 -24.90
N ASP A 661 -0.41 -17.22 -24.10
CA ASP A 661 1.05 -17.32 -23.87
C ASP A 661 1.93 -17.51 -25.12
N GLY A 662 1.33 -17.67 -26.31
CA GLY A 662 2.05 -17.76 -27.57
C GLY A 662 2.68 -19.14 -27.83
N GLU A 663 2.52 -20.13 -26.93
CA GLU A 663 3.10 -21.47 -27.11
C GLU A 663 2.37 -22.33 -28.17
N TRP A 664 1.30 -21.80 -28.76
CA TRP A 664 0.51 -22.44 -29.83
C TRP A 664 0.90 -22.01 -31.25
N VAL A 665 2.00 -21.27 -31.41
CA VAL A 665 2.57 -20.95 -32.71
C VAL A 665 3.76 -21.87 -32.96
N ASN A 666 3.67 -22.69 -34.02
CA ASN A 666 4.73 -23.63 -34.41
C ASN A 666 6.08 -22.91 -34.62
N PRO A 667 7.23 -23.47 -34.19
CA PRO A 667 8.59 -22.96 -34.47
C PRO A 667 8.91 -22.67 -35.95
#